data_AF-A0A424QCQ4-F1
#
_entry.id   AF-A0A424QCQ4-F1
#
_cell.length_a   1.000
_cell.length_b   1.000
_cell.length_c   1.000
_cell.angle_alpha   90.00
_cell.angle_beta   90.00
_cell.angle_gamma   90.00
#
_symmetry.space_group_name_H-M   'P 1'
#
loop_
_entity.id
_entity.type
_entity.pdbx_description
1 polymer ?
#
loop_
_entity_poly.entity_id
_entity_poly.type
_entity_poly.pdbx_seq_one_letter_code
_entity_poly.pdbx_strand_id
1 'polypeptide(L)'
;MRTHVNAATALLLTALMLTSLLVIQQPTPAEVLPEEDLSFDEPLLTSGRSLSTSILAAGSGANNEDGEHIEALPNGGWVIGSEYNSTLTYGTKTLSPSSPYANEFFLAMMDDKGAWSNLIGANHLYGSGGISFLTDITVGMAGEIFVSGYFYGEIAFGAPNPNTLISNLNPNYHAEGFIAKADPMGNWMWAKGFTTLVNGSGENSLTSAMQVDMMGNLFLTGTFQGETDFGGMSLNATSQDVYLAKFDGNQGTLSWVIYGGGIGADSVLDMAITPGNGVKLATYTDGLSQWGSNTYIAVGNLDAVIIEVDPNGAVLGTTGMGTSGQSTLVLQIKVDGAGDTYLSGTFGGTLSSGGWTATATYGGNDIFIAKSATNQANSWATVAGTSSTDEPQGMAITSNGGVIFGGYLTATFYAGSKSLSNQNDDGFVVGLSSNGAVDWIERIGGVQYDYVFAMASNSSDYIGVTGAFSGSMTHKGTQVTSGGLRDVYAWIFDPSSLKDTDGDGVLDSAPDNCPTVSNSDQANTDGDSEGDACDSDDDNDGLTDNFPDNCPRGGEFNWTSSRDFNDPASSTDWDNDGCKDDSTEDTDDDNDQVADGVDSCPRTSYSPPRPSWVSDSTTDIDGDGCRDSDEDTDDDGDGFEDAADDCPTVIGTSTMGTDGCLDSDGDMWSDTTDDCPNEAGNSTASGLNACPDGDGDGWADTIDDRPTDPTVWSDTDDDGYGDNLGSTPADACPDTPGTSTVDRFGCVDADGDGLSTPTAGWGVDSGADAFPSDATQWSDFDEDGFGDNYGNETWFDRPENWVGELITGATDQDACPMQPGTSWQNGILGCPDSDGDGWWDVQDAFPSEPTQWIDADGDGYGDNQSGVDPDACLNIAGNSTIDRLGCTDTDGDGRSDPELSWTVVNGADEFRLEPTQWFDTDDDGYGDEINGFEGDSCPDVYGLSKFDRFGCLDTDRDGYSDPDGNWTLADGADAYIDDPSTHIFVEPEPIKSDEENFFASPLMLVVYGLVVLVLAGLGFMMTRKRDGADVAKQLPNMGMHQPMQQQVVMPAAQQNPYVQPTQTQTYAQAAVAPPTPQPDPAREYYNGLIAQGYPPESAASYTAQYFPGFQA
;
A
#
# COMPACT_ATOMS: atom_id res chain seq x y z
N MET A 1 -65.54 -19.48 -34.22
CA MET A 1 -66.11 -20.49 -35.15
C MET A 1 -65.46 -20.25 -36.50
N ARG A 2 -64.71 -21.23 -37.06
CA ARG A 2 -63.81 -21.08 -38.24
C ARG A 2 -62.55 -20.23 -37.98
N THR A 3 -61.37 -20.47 -38.58
CA THR A 3 -60.80 -21.67 -39.28
C THR A 3 -59.28 -21.54 -39.51
N HIS A 4 -58.49 -22.57 -39.14
CA HIS A 4 -57.16 -22.96 -39.69
C HIS A 4 -55.99 -21.93 -39.62
N VAL A 5 -54.68 -22.28 -39.67
CA VAL A 5 -53.91 -23.51 -40.01
C VAL A 5 -52.79 -23.75 -38.96
N ASN A 6 -52.29 -24.98 -38.80
CA ASN A 6 -51.13 -25.33 -37.96
C ASN A 6 -49.84 -25.56 -38.80
N ALA A 7 -48.64 -25.36 -38.23
CA ALA A 7 -47.75 -26.46 -37.79
C ALA A 7 -46.23 -26.16 -37.77
N ALA A 8 -45.55 -26.83 -36.82
CA ALA A 8 -44.19 -27.41 -36.92
C ALA A 8 -42.90 -26.55 -36.73
N THR A 9 -42.54 -26.30 -35.46
CA THR A 9 -41.15 -26.34 -34.96
C THR A 9 -41.14 -26.82 -33.50
N ALA A 10 -41.05 -28.13 -33.28
CA ALA A 10 -41.05 -28.76 -31.95
C ALA A 10 -40.28 -30.09 -31.98
N LEU A 11 -38.97 -30.04 -32.24
CA LEU A 11 -38.18 -31.25 -32.52
C LEU A 11 -36.64 -31.07 -32.35
N LEU A 12 -36.15 -30.56 -31.20
CA LEU A 12 -34.71 -30.66 -30.87
C LEU A 12 -34.32 -30.59 -29.38
N LEU A 13 -35.20 -30.88 -28.40
CA LEU A 13 -34.87 -30.72 -26.97
C LEU A 13 -35.17 -31.95 -26.07
N THR A 14 -35.08 -33.17 -26.62
CA THR A 14 -35.36 -34.41 -25.87
C THR A 14 -34.38 -35.55 -26.21
N ALA A 15 -33.07 -35.27 -26.23
CA ALA A 15 -32.07 -36.25 -26.68
C ALA A 15 -30.63 -36.05 -26.14
N LEU A 16 -30.43 -35.82 -24.83
CA LEU A 16 -29.10 -35.95 -24.19
C LEU A 16 -29.13 -36.13 -22.65
N MET A 17 -29.87 -37.13 -22.15
CA MET A 17 -29.70 -37.65 -20.77
C MET A 17 -29.95 -39.16 -20.73
N LEU A 18 -29.10 -39.88 -19.97
CA LEU A 18 -28.98 -41.35 -19.90
C LEU A 18 -28.56 -41.99 -21.27
N THR A 19 -27.64 -42.96 -21.36
CA THR A 19 -27.16 -43.95 -20.38
C THR A 19 -25.65 -44.24 -20.50
N SER A 20 -24.94 -44.33 -19.38
CA SER A 20 -23.67 -45.08 -19.23
C SER A 20 -23.95 -46.48 -18.64
N LEU A 21 -23.09 -47.49 -18.88
CA LEU A 21 -22.87 -48.72 -18.05
C LEU A 21 -21.99 -49.80 -18.75
N LEU A 22 -20.97 -50.32 -18.04
CA LEU A 22 -20.32 -51.67 -18.15
C LEU A 22 -19.42 -51.95 -19.40
N VAL A 23 -18.26 -52.66 -19.34
CA VAL A 23 -17.51 -53.28 -18.21
C VAL A 23 -16.02 -53.62 -18.53
N ILE A 24 -15.13 -53.36 -17.55
CA ILE A 24 -13.85 -54.01 -17.14
C ILE A 24 -12.87 -54.62 -18.19
N GLN A 25 -11.59 -54.15 -18.15
CA GLN A 25 -10.39 -55.02 -17.99
C GLN A 25 -9.16 -54.26 -17.44
N GLN A 26 -8.32 -54.95 -16.65
CA GLN A 26 -7.11 -54.47 -15.92
C GLN A 26 -6.25 -55.71 -15.52
N PRO A 27 -5.03 -55.58 -14.93
CA PRO A 27 -4.15 -54.41 -14.70
C PRO A 27 -2.79 -54.61 -15.46
N THR A 28 -1.52 -54.34 -15.09
CA THR A 28 -0.70 -53.88 -13.91
C THR A 28 0.78 -53.74 -14.42
N PRO A 29 1.79 -53.17 -13.71
CA PRO A 29 1.84 -52.05 -12.74
C PRO A 29 3.04 -51.06 -12.97
N ALA A 30 3.23 -50.12 -12.04
CA ALA A 30 4.40 -49.22 -11.82
C ALA A 30 4.62 -48.07 -12.84
N GLU A 31 5.18 -46.92 -12.46
CA GLU A 31 5.85 -46.52 -11.19
C GLU A 31 5.32 -45.13 -10.67
N VAL A 32 5.81 -44.63 -9.53
CA VAL A 32 5.16 -43.57 -8.70
C VAL A 32 5.93 -42.25 -8.68
N LEU A 33 5.23 -41.12 -8.73
CA LEU A 33 5.58 -39.79 -8.17
C LEU A 33 4.27 -39.04 -7.76
N PRO A 34 4.31 -37.96 -6.95
CA PRO A 34 3.19 -37.54 -6.10
C PRO A 34 2.11 -36.68 -6.77
N GLU A 35 1.08 -36.34 -5.99
CA GLU A 35 -0.10 -35.56 -6.38
C GLU A 35 0.13 -34.06 -6.13
N GLU A 36 -0.32 -33.22 -7.07
CA GLU A 36 -0.60 -31.78 -6.84
C GLU A 36 -2.10 -31.61 -6.65
N ASP A 37 -2.50 -30.62 -5.85
CA ASP A 37 -3.91 -30.31 -5.59
C ASP A 37 -4.58 -29.60 -6.80
N LEU A 38 -5.90 -29.62 -6.85
CA LEU A 38 -6.70 -28.98 -7.90
C LEU A 38 -7.81 -28.12 -7.30
N SER A 39 -7.42 -26.92 -6.84
CA SER A 39 -8.35 -25.80 -6.70
C SER A 39 -8.97 -25.44 -8.06
N PHE A 40 -10.17 -24.88 -8.02
CA PHE A 40 -10.88 -24.35 -9.19
C PHE A 40 -11.08 -22.86 -8.98
N ASP A 41 -10.09 -22.06 -9.39
CA ASP A 41 -10.19 -20.60 -9.36
C ASP A 41 -10.90 -20.11 -10.63
N GLU A 42 -12.13 -19.62 -10.47
CA GLU A 42 -12.75 -18.67 -11.40
C GLU A 42 -12.20 -17.26 -11.10
N PRO A 43 -12.13 -16.34 -12.08
CA PRO A 43 -11.25 -15.19 -12.00
C PRO A 43 -11.73 -14.12 -11.01
N LEU A 44 -11.00 -13.96 -9.91
CA LEU A 44 -11.00 -12.74 -9.10
C LEU A 44 -10.53 -11.55 -9.95
N LEU A 45 -11.28 -10.45 -9.92
CA LEU A 45 -10.80 -9.13 -10.34
C LEU A 45 -10.00 -8.49 -9.20
N THR A 46 -8.86 -9.11 -8.85
CA THR A 46 -7.81 -8.39 -8.12
C THR A 46 -7.22 -7.30 -9.02
N SER A 47 -6.47 -6.35 -8.44
CA SER A 47 -5.69 -5.36 -9.19
C SER A 47 -4.70 -6.07 -10.12
N GLY A 48 -5.02 -6.09 -11.41
CA GLY A 48 -4.58 -7.10 -12.38
C GLY A 48 -3.11 -7.09 -12.84
N ARG A 49 -2.13 -6.93 -11.93
CA ARG A 49 -0.75 -7.40 -12.17
C ARG A 49 -0.70 -8.92 -12.04
N SER A 50 -1.23 -9.59 -13.06
CA SER A 50 -1.12 -11.04 -13.22
C SER A 50 0.36 -11.45 -13.13
N LEU A 51 0.66 -12.41 -12.24
CA LEU A 51 1.92 -13.10 -11.96
C LEU A 51 3.11 -12.74 -12.87
N SER A 52 4.24 -12.37 -12.24
CA SER A 52 5.54 -11.85 -12.73
C SER A 52 6.25 -12.60 -13.87
N THR A 53 5.52 -12.94 -14.93
CA THR A 53 5.92 -13.82 -16.02
C THR A 53 6.30 -13.00 -17.25
N SER A 54 7.60 -12.76 -17.42
CA SER A 54 8.16 -12.28 -18.68
C SER A 54 7.87 -13.29 -19.81
N ILE A 55 6.95 -12.94 -20.72
CA ILE A 55 6.55 -13.78 -21.85
C ILE A 55 7.58 -13.63 -22.97
N LEU A 56 8.10 -14.76 -23.48
CA LEU A 56 8.87 -14.80 -24.73
C LEU A 56 8.21 -15.79 -25.71
N ALA A 57 7.62 -15.25 -26.77
CA ALA A 57 7.00 -16.01 -27.85
C ALA A 57 7.73 -15.78 -29.19
N ALA A 58 7.56 -16.70 -30.14
CA ALA A 58 8.13 -16.58 -31.48
C ALA A 58 7.18 -17.09 -32.57
N GLY A 59 7.26 -16.46 -33.74
CA GLY A 59 6.80 -17.01 -35.00
C GLY A 59 7.85 -17.92 -35.63
N SER A 60 7.54 -18.48 -36.80
CA SER A 60 8.52 -19.18 -37.63
C SER A 60 8.17 -19.11 -39.12
N GLY A 61 9.16 -18.81 -39.94
CA GLY A 61 9.14 -18.79 -41.39
C GLY A 61 10.25 -19.67 -41.98
N ALA A 62 10.68 -19.35 -43.19
CA ALA A 62 11.75 -20.07 -43.88
C ALA A 62 12.77 -19.14 -44.57
N ASN A 63 12.59 -17.82 -44.48
CA ASN A 63 13.47 -16.81 -45.06
C ASN A 63 13.98 -15.89 -43.92
N ASN A 64 14.01 -14.57 -44.17
CA ASN A 64 14.07 -13.57 -43.13
C ASN A 64 12.65 -13.03 -42.95
N GLU A 65 12.20 -12.98 -41.71
CA GLU A 65 10.92 -12.45 -41.28
C GLU A 65 11.21 -11.56 -40.06
N ASP A 66 10.90 -10.25 -40.15
CA ASP A 66 11.43 -9.22 -39.24
C ASP A 66 10.29 -8.42 -38.57
N GLY A 67 10.12 -8.50 -37.24
CA GLY A 67 8.98 -7.87 -36.55
C GLY A 67 9.10 -6.35 -36.49
N GLU A 68 8.49 -5.63 -37.43
CA GLU A 68 8.67 -4.19 -37.62
C GLU A 68 7.62 -3.33 -36.89
N HIS A 69 6.48 -3.89 -36.49
CA HIS A 69 5.43 -3.18 -35.75
C HIS A 69 4.85 -4.04 -34.62
N ILE A 70 4.56 -3.43 -33.47
CA ILE A 70 3.77 -4.02 -32.38
C ILE A 70 2.84 -2.95 -31.79
N GLU A 71 1.61 -3.33 -31.47
CA GLU A 71 0.67 -2.52 -30.69
C GLU A 71 -0.06 -3.38 -29.66
N ALA A 72 -0.48 -2.76 -28.55
CA ALA A 72 -1.25 -3.40 -27.49
C ALA A 72 -2.73 -3.52 -27.86
N LEU A 73 -3.37 -4.61 -27.46
CA LEU A 73 -4.83 -4.75 -27.48
C LEU A 73 -5.38 -4.35 -26.09
N PRO A 74 -6.53 -3.64 -25.99
CA PRO A 74 -7.12 -3.21 -24.72
C PRO A 74 -7.46 -4.33 -23.71
N ASN A 75 -7.45 -5.59 -24.16
CA ASN A 75 -7.67 -6.78 -23.33
C ASN A 75 -6.37 -7.52 -22.95
N GLY A 76 -5.22 -6.84 -22.97
CA GLY A 76 -3.92 -7.38 -22.56
C GLY A 76 -3.18 -8.20 -23.63
N GLY A 77 -3.82 -8.50 -24.76
CA GLY A 77 -3.19 -9.12 -25.92
C GLY A 77 -2.33 -8.16 -26.75
N TRP A 78 -1.73 -8.66 -27.82
CA TRP A 78 -0.80 -7.91 -28.68
C TRP A 78 -1.03 -8.21 -30.15
N VAL A 79 -0.85 -7.22 -31.02
CA VAL A 79 -0.80 -7.39 -32.47
C VAL A 79 0.57 -7.01 -33.00
N ILE A 80 1.18 -7.88 -33.81
CA ILE A 80 2.50 -7.70 -34.42
C ILE A 80 2.35 -7.79 -35.93
N GLY A 81 3.01 -6.88 -36.66
CA GLY A 81 3.00 -6.86 -38.12
C GLY A 81 4.36 -6.67 -38.75
N SER A 82 4.46 -7.17 -39.99
CA SER A 82 5.68 -7.27 -40.77
C SER A 82 5.33 -7.72 -42.20
N GLU A 83 6.31 -7.65 -43.10
CA GLU A 83 6.24 -8.30 -44.41
C GLU A 83 6.60 -9.80 -44.36
N TYR A 84 6.06 -10.57 -45.30
CA TYR A 84 6.44 -11.97 -45.48
C TYR A 84 6.45 -12.42 -46.94
N ASN A 85 7.29 -13.42 -47.23
CA ASN A 85 7.35 -14.09 -48.54
C ASN A 85 7.65 -15.61 -48.46
N SER A 86 7.74 -16.17 -47.25
CA SER A 86 7.72 -17.62 -46.99
C SER A 86 6.40 -18.06 -46.35
N THR A 87 6.19 -19.34 -46.03
CA THR A 87 4.99 -19.75 -45.26
C THR A 87 5.25 -19.63 -43.78
N LEU A 88 4.48 -18.77 -43.12
CA LEU A 88 4.54 -18.52 -41.67
C LEU A 88 3.82 -19.61 -40.89
N THR A 89 4.34 -19.89 -39.69
CA THR A 89 3.71 -20.73 -38.66
C THR A 89 3.86 -20.04 -37.30
N TYR A 90 2.72 -19.65 -36.71
CA TYR A 90 2.63 -19.01 -35.39
C TYR A 90 1.77 -19.90 -34.49
N GLY A 91 2.43 -20.64 -33.60
CA GLY A 91 1.77 -21.68 -32.78
C GLY A 91 1.13 -22.77 -33.64
N THR A 92 -0.21 -22.77 -33.72
CA THR A 92 -1.00 -23.68 -34.59
C THR A 92 -1.53 -23.03 -35.86
N LYS A 93 -1.34 -21.72 -36.03
CA LYS A 93 -1.81 -20.92 -37.18
C LYS A 93 -0.76 -20.97 -38.29
N THR A 94 -1.20 -21.00 -39.55
CA THR A 94 -0.29 -20.91 -40.71
C THR A 94 -0.84 -19.97 -41.78
N LEU A 95 0.06 -19.23 -42.43
CA LEU A 95 -0.26 -18.28 -43.49
C LEU A 95 0.75 -18.47 -44.64
N SER A 96 0.25 -18.63 -45.86
CA SER A 96 1.07 -18.82 -47.07
C SER A 96 0.85 -17.65 -48.03
N PRO A 97 1.93 -17.08 -48.62
CA PRO A 97 1.83 -15.93 -49.52
C PRO A 97 0.90 -16.21 -50.70
N SER A 98 0.00 -15.27 -50.96
CA SER A 98 -1.01 -15.38 -52.03
C SER A 98 -0.58 -14.67 -53.33
N SER A 99 0.41 -13.78 -53.25
CA SER A 99 0.86 -12.90 -54.32
C SER A 99 1.62 -13.64 -55.43
N PRO A 100 1.32 -13.35 -56.72
CA PRO A 100 2.11 -13.83 -57.85
C PRO A 100 3.42 -13.07 -58.06
N TYR A 101 3.72 -12.05 -57.24
CA TYR A 101 4.84 -11.11 -57.42
C TYR A 101 5.83 -11.06 -56.24
N ALA A 102 5.51 -11.72 -55.12
CA ALA A 102 6.22 -11.73 -53.82
C ALA A 102 6.11 -10.43 -52.99
N ASN A 103 6.31 -10.59 -51.68
CA ASN A 103 6.01 -9.69 -50.57
C ASN A 103 4.51 -9.33 -50.41
N GLU A 104 4.05 -9.51 -49.17
CA GLU A 104 2.74 -9.17 -48.64
C GLU A 104 2.94 -8.78 -47.16
N PHE A 105 2.02 -8.03 -46.54
CA PHE A 105 2.00 -7.89 -45.08
C PHE A 105 1.24 -9.04 -44.40
N PHE A 106 1.60 -9.33 -43.15
CA PHE A 106 0.79 -10.13 -42.23
C PHE A 106 0.55 -9.40 -40.91
N LEU A 107 -0.41 -9.90 -40.13
CA LEU A 107 -0.63 -9.55 -38.73
C LEU A 107 -0.73 -10.84 -37.91
N ALA A 108 0.15 -10.99 -36.91
CA ALA A 108 0.06 -12.03 -35.89
C ALA A 108 -0.58 -11.43 -34.63
N MET A 109 -1.57 -12.11 -34.07
CA MET A 109 -2.23 -11.72 -32.82
C MET A 109 -1.87 -12.73 -31.73
N MET A 110 -1.54 -12.20 -30.56
CA MET A 110 -1.16 -12.92 -29.34
C MET A 110 -2.12 -12.54 -28.21
N ASP A 111 -2.45 -13.48 -27.33
CA ASP A 111 -3.20 -13.18 -26.11
C ASP A 111 -2.30 -12.73 -24.94
N ASP A 112 -2.94 -12.39 -23.83
CA ASP A 112 -2.36 -11.99 -22.54
C ASP A 112 -1.35 -13.01 -21.98
N LYS A 113 -1.45 -14.27 -22.43
CA LYS A 113 -0.64 -15.41 -21.95
C LYS A 113 0.42 -15.86 -22.96
N GLY A 114 0.66 -15.07 -24.00
CA GLY A 114 1.70 -15.33 -24.99
C GLY A 114 1.34 -16.38 -26.04
N ALA A 115 0.08 -16.81 -26.13
CA ALA A 115 -0.34 -17.78 -27.13
C ALA A 115 -0.88 -17.10 -28.40
N TRP A 116 -0.52 -17.65 -29.56
CA TRP A 116 -0.86 -17.10 -30.87
C TRP A 116 -2.34 -17.32 -31.21
N SER A 117 -3.17 -16.31 -30.90
CA SER A 117 -4.62 -16.34 -31.03
C SER A 117 -5.09 -16.26 -32.49
N ASN A 118 -4.41 -15.53 -33.37
CA ASN A 118 -4.71 -15.46 -34.81
C ASN A 118 -3.50 -15.08 -35.68
N LEU A 119 -3.59 -15.32 -37.00
CA LEU A 119 -2.59 -14.93 -38.00
C LEU A 119 -3.30 -14.64 -39.33
N ILE A 120 -3.26 -13.39 -39.80
CA ILE A 120 -4.01 -12.91 -40.97
C ILE A 120 -3.14 -12.11 -41.94
N GLY A 121 -3.69 -11.82 -43.12
CA GLY A 121 -3.12 -10.92 -44.13
C GLY A 121 -4.18 -10.53 -45.16
N ALA A 122 -3.77 -9.84 -46.23
CA ALA A 122 -4.65 -9.52 -47.36
C ALA A 122 -4.52 -10.57 -48.50
N ASN A 123 -5.57 -10.70 -49.33
CA ASN A 123 -5.64 -11.68 -50.41
C ASN A 123 -5.32 -11.06 -51.77
N HIS A 124 -4.19 -11.49 -52.34
CA HIS A 124 -3.59 -11.01 -53.58
C HIS A 124 -3.84 -11.97 -54.78
N LEU A 125 -4.78 -12.91 -54.66
CA LEU A 125 -5.24 -13.77 -55.76
C LEU A 125 -6.43 -13.17 -56.55
N TYR A 126 -6.88 -11.96 -56.21
CA TYR A 126 -7.98 -11.30 -56.91
C TYR A 126 -7.51 -10.66 -58.23
N GLY A 127 -8.32 -10.79 -59.28
CA GLY A 127 -8.07 -10.12 -60.57
C GLY A 127 -6.74 -10.53 -61.20
N SER A 128 -5.83 -9.57 -61.31
CA SER A 128 -4.45 -9.73 -61.81
C SER A 128 -3.43 -10.05 -60.70
N GLY A 129 -3.85 -9.94 -59.44
CA GLY A 129 -3.01 -9.97 -58.24
C GLY A 129 -2.28 -8.65 -57.97
N GLY A 130 -1.50 -8.64 -56.89
CA GLY A 130 -0.82 -7.44 -56.39
C GLY A 130 0.27 -7.73 -55.36
N ILE A 131 0.75 -6.66 -54.71
CA ILE A 131 1.73 -6.64 -53.62
C ILE A 131 1.31 -5.58 -52.59
N SER A 132 1.58 -5.83 -51.31
CA SER A 132 1.34 -4.89 -50.22
C SER A 132 2.48 -4.93 -49.22
N PHE A 133 2.78 -3.76 -48.67
CA PHE A 133 3.84 -3.49 -47.70
C PHE A 133 3.16 -2.80 -46.52
N LEU A 134 3.58 -3.12 -45.28
CA LEU A 134 3.07 -2.45 -44.08
C LEU A 134 3.85 -1.14 -43.87
N THR A 135 3.24 -0.17 -43.19
CA THR A 135 3.97 1.02 -42.69
C THR A 135 3.57 1.42 -41.28
N ASP A 136 2.37 1.05 -40.82
CA ASP A 136 2.01 1.24 -39.41
C ASP A 136 0.78 0.42 -38.99
N ILE A 137 0.64 0.21 -37.68
CA ILE A 137 -0.55 -0.36 -37.01
C ILE A 137 -1.00 0.62 -35.94
N THR A 138 -2.31 0.76 -35.72
CA THR A 138 -2.83 1.38 -34.49
C THR A 138 -4.12 0.67 -34.06
N VAL A 139 -4.42 0.68 -32.76
CA VAL A 139 -5.54 -0.09 -32.18
C VAL A 139 -6.52 0.85 -31.49
N GLY A 140 -7.81 0.75 -31.85
CA GLY A 140 -8.89 1.51 -31.22
C GLY A 140 -9.25 0.98 -29.84
N MET A 141 -9.90 1.79 -29.00
CA MET A 141 -10.26 1.40 -27.62
C MET A 141 -11.23 0.21 -27.54
N ALA A 142 -12.01 -0.08 -28.60
CA ALA A 142 -12.82 -1.30 -28.70
C ALA A 142 -12.03 -2.50 -29.29
N GLY A 143 -10.71 -2.40 -29.37
CA GLY A 143 -9.79 -3.43 -29.88
C GLY A 143 -9.69 -3.51 -31.41
N GLU A 144 -10.24 -2.55 -32.15
CA GLU A 144 -10.25 -2.63 -33.61
C GLU A 144 -8.86 -2.33 -34.18
N ILE A 145 -8.39 -3.18 -35.09
CA ILE A 145 -7.03 -3.10 -35.62
C ILE A 145 -7.05 -2.31 -36.93
N PHE A 146 -6.39 -1.17 -36.94
CA PHE A 146 -6.14 -0.38 -38.15
C PHE A 146 -4.74 -0.67 -38.69
N VAL A 147 -4.60 -0.74 -40.02
CA VAL A 147 -3.30 -0.81 -40.69
C VAL A 147 -3.17 0.28 -41.75
N SER A 148 -1.95 0.80 -41.91
CA SER A 148 -1.54 1.62 -43.05
C SER A 148 -0.41 0.94 -43.81
N GLY A 149 -0.32 1.21 -45.10
CA GLY A 149 0.73 0.65 -45.94
C GLY A 149 0.67 1.19 -47.37
N TYR A 150 1.51 0.64 -48.25
CA TYR A 150 1.47 0.95 -49.67
C TYR A 150 1.30 -0.30 -50.54
N PHE A 151 0.66 -0.15 -51.69
CA PHE A 151 0.23 -1.29 -52.53
C PHE A 151 0.26 -1.03 -54.03
N TYR A 152 0.32 -2.13 -54.79
CA TYR A 152 0.09 -2.15 -56.23
C TYR A 152 -0.69 -3.40 -56.65
N GLY A 153 -1.53 -3.30 -57.68
CA GLY A 153 -2.37 -4.39 -58.18
C GLY A 153 -3.77 -4.40 -57.56
N GLU A 154 -4.42 -5.57 -57.59
CA GLU A 154 -5.79 -5.78 -57.07
C GLU A 154 -5.74 -6.64 -55.80
N ILE A 155 -6.26 -6.14 -54.67
CA ILE A 155 -6.06 -6.74 -53.34
C ILE A 155 -7.38 -6.73 -52.56
N ALA A 156 -7.76 -7.89 -52.03
CA ALA A 156 -9.00 -8.08 -51.27
C ALA A 156 -8.70 -8.34 -49.78
N PHE A 157 -9.22 -7.48 -48.91
CA PHE A 157 -9.12 -7.61 -47.47
C PHE A 157 -10.28 -8.51 -46.99
N GLY A 158 -10.01 -9.81 -46.86
CA GLY A 158 -11.03 -10.81 -46.54
C GLY A 158 -11.96 -11.12 -47.72
N ALA A 159 -13.28 -11.13 -47.48
CA ALA A 159 -14.27 -11.45 -48.51
C ALA A 159 -14.47 -10.27 -49.48
N PRO A 160 -14.17 -10.42 -50.80
CA PRO A 160 -14.09 -9.30 -51.73
C PRO A 160 -15.46 -8.66 -51.97
N ASN A 161 -15.61 -7.42 -51.50
CA ASN A 161 -16.79 -6.59 -51.69
C ASN A 161 -16.37 -5.11 -51.88
N PRO A 162 -17.27 -4.19 -52.27
CA PRO A 162 -16.90 -2.80 -52.58
C PRO A 162 -16.24 -2.01 -51.44
N ASN A 163 -16.37 -2.44 -50.18
CA ASN A 163 -15.70 -1.81 -49.04
C ASN A 163 -14.33 -2.42 -48.72
N THR A 164 -13.98 -3.61 -49.25
CA THR A 164 -12.76 -4.36 -48.88
C THR A 164 -11.82 -4.65 -50.06
N LEU A 165 -12.18 -4.24 -51.27
CA LEU A 165 -11.36 -4.41 -52.47
C LEU A 165 -10.69 -3.07 -52.84
N ILE A 166 -9.36 -3.02 -52.75
CA ILE A 166 -8.56 -1.90 -53.28
C ILE A 166 -7.92 -2.31 -54.61
N SER A 167 -7.69 -1.33 -55.49
CA SER A 167 -7.13 -1.58 -56.82
C SER A 167 -6.30 -0.41 -57.33
N ASN A 168 -5.05 -0.71 -57.68
CA ASN A 168 -4.10 0.19 -58.30
C ASN A 168 -3.55 -0.50 -59.55
N LEU A 169 -3.95 -0.01 -60.72
CA LEU A 169 -3.53 -0.51 -62.03
C LEU A 169 -2.73 0.55 -62.81
N ASN A 170 -2.06 1.46 -62.10
CA ASN A 170 -1.31 2.56 -62.70
C ASN A 170 -0.13 2.03 -63.54
N PRO A 171 0.04 2.49 -64.79
CA PRO A 171 1.12 2.02 -65.64
C PRO A 171 2.48 2.40 -65.03
N ASN A 172 3.45 1.49 -65.16
CA ASN A 172 4.82 1.55 -64.60
C ASN A 172 5.00 1.13 -63.12
N TYR A 173 4.02 0.48 -62.47
CA TYR A 173 4.16 -0.08 -61.11
C TYR A 173 4.43 0.96 -60.02
N HIS A 174 3.73 2.10 -60.08
CA HIS A 174 3.72 3.09 -58.99
C HIS A 174 2.93 2.53 -57.81
N ALA A 175 3.49 2.54 -56.61
CA ALA A 175 2.76 2.22 -55.38
C ALA A 175 1.91 3.42 -54.94
N GLU A 176 0.81 3.13 -54.26
CA GLU A 176 -0.10 4.11 -53.66
C GLU A 176 -0.36 3.73 -52.19
N GLY A 177 -0.65 4.71 -51.33
CA GLY A 177 -1.01 4.45 -49.94
C GLY A 177 -2.37 3.75 -49.79
N PHE A 178 -2.53 2.99 -48.71
CA PHE A 178 -3.81 2.42 -48.27
C PHE A 178 -3.97 2.48 -46.75
N ILE A 179 -5.24 2.42 -46.32
CA ILE A 179 -5.65 2.16 -44.94
C ILE A 179 -6.71 1.06 -44.91
N ALA A 180 -6.70 0.22 -43.88
CA ALA A 180 -7.73 -0.80 -43.67
C ALA A 180 -8.03 -1.03 -42.18
N LYS A 181 -9.23 -1.53 -41.88
CA LYS A 181 -9.69 -1.87 -40.53
C LYS A 181 -10.10 -3.34 -40.45
N ALA A 182 -9.69 -4.02 -39.39
CA ALA A 182 -10.22 -5.30 -38.94
C ALA A 182 -10.92 -5.15 -37.58
N ASP A 183 -11.83 -6.07 -37.28
CA ASP A 183 -12.35 -6.24 -35.91
C ASP A 183 -11.29 -6.86 -34.97
N PRO A 184 -11.51 -6.90 -33.64
CA PRO A 184 -10.54 -7.47 -32.68
C PRO A 184 -10.26 -8.97 -32.88
N MET A 185 -11.08 -9.66 -33.69
CA MET A 185 -10.90 -11.06 -34.04
C MET A 185 -10.08 -11.24 -35.33
N GLY A 186 -9.68 -10.16 -35.99
CA GLY A 186 -8.93 -10.16 -37.25
C GLY A 186 -9.77 -10.29 -38.52
N ASN A 187 -11.09 -10.03 -38.46
CA ASN A 187 -11.93 -10.01 -39.67
C ASN A 187 -11.89 -8.61 -40.30
N TRP A 188 -11.40 -8.53 -41.54
CA TRP A 188 -11.38 -7.30 -42.33
C TRP A 188 -12.78 -6.69 -42.55
N MET A 189 -12.97 -5.45 -42.11
CA MET A 189 -14.22 -4.68 -42.21
C MET A 189 -14.24 -3.80 -43.47
N TRP A 190 -13.17 -3.03 -43.70
CA TRP A 190 -13.00 -2.18 -44.88
C TRP A 190 -11.53 -1.92 -45.21
N ALA A 191 -11.27 -1.51 -46.45
CA ALA A 191 -9.98 -1.02 -46.95
C ALA A 191 -10.21 0.13 -47.97
N LYS A 192 -9.33 1.13 -47.98
CA LYS A 192 -9.31 2.28 -48.90
C LYS A 192 -7.90 2.43 -49.45
N GLY A 193 -7.77 2.71 -50.75
CA GLY A 193 -6.50 3.08 -51.38
C GLY A 193 -6.57 4.49 -51.95
N PHE A 194 -5.47 5.22 -51.90
CA PHE A 194 -5.33 6.52 -52.54
C PHE A 194 -5.09 6.37 -54.05
N THR A 195 -5.13 7.46 -54.80
CA THR A 195 -4.92 7.43 -56.25
C THR A 195 -4.21 8.68 -56.73
N THR A 196 -3.01 8.50 -57.27
CA THR A 196 -2.19 9.57 -57.84
C THR A 196 -2.28 9.59 -59.37
N LEU A 197 -2.46 10.78 -59.94
CA LEU A 197 -2.58 11.00 -61.37
C LEU A 197 -1.20 10.99 -62.04
N VAL A 198 -0.79 9.81 -62.52
CA VAL A 198 0.48 9.59 -63.24
C VAL A 198 0.55 10.44 -64.52
N ASN A 199 1.33 11.53 -64.47
CA ASN A 199 1.60 12.42 -65.61
C ASN A 199 3.03 12.25 -66.17
N GLY A 200 3.88 11.45 -65.52
CA GLY A 200 5.15 10.96 -66.05
C GLY A 200 6.40 11.58 -65.44
N SER A 201 6.34 12.02 -64.18
CA SER A 201 7.46 12.65 -63.45
C SER A 201 7.91 11.95 -62.16
N GLY A 202 7.32 10.82 -61.78
CA GLY A 202 7.73 10.02 -60.60
C GLY A 202 6.69 10.02 -59.48
N GLU A 203 5.44 10.31 -59.82
CA GLU A 203 4.33 10.57 -58.91
C GLU A 203 3.97 9.36 -58.05
N ASN A 204 3.67 9.57 -56.76
CA ASN A 204 3.34 8.53 -55.80
C ASN A 204 2.54 9.07 -54.61
N SER A 205 1.94 8.16 -53.84
CA SER A 205 1.49 8.40 -52.48
C SER A 205 1.99 7.26 -51.58
N LEU A 206 2.51 7.59 -50.40
CA LEU A 206 3.02 6.62 -49.42
C LEU A 206 2.51 7.00 -48.03
N THR A 207 2.29 6.02 -47.18
CA THR A 207 2.01 6.17 -45.74
C THR A 207 3.31 6.09 -44.95
N SER A 208 3.31 6.54 -43.69
CA SER A 208 4.50 6.49 -42.85
C SER A 208 4.20 6.32 -41.35
N ALA A 209 3.16 6.97 -40.83
CA ALA A 209 2.68 6.75 -39.46
C ALA A 209 1.17 7.02 -39.36
N MET A 210 0.54 6.47 -38.32
CA MET A 210 -0.91 6.44 -38.15
C MET A 210 -1.28 6.31 -36.67
N GLN A 211 -2.27 7.07 -36.20
CA GLN A 211 -2.76 7.00 -34.82
C GLN A 211 -4.29 7.17 -34.80
N VAL A 212 -4.96 6.57 -33.81
CA VAL A 212 -6.42 6.66 -33.63
C VAL A 212 -6.78 7.43 -32.35
N ASP A 213 -7.78 8.32 -32.41
CA ASP A 213 -8.27 9.02 -31.22
C ASP A 213 -9.30 8.20 -30.43
N MET A 214 -9.57 8.61 -29.19
CA MET A 214 -10.55 7.97 -28.29
C MET A 214 -11.98 7.93 -28.86
N MET A 215 -12.27 8.71 -29.91
CA MET A 215 -13.57 8.71 -30.61
C MET A 215 -13.58 7.78 -31.83
N GLY A 216 -12.49 7.05 -32.08
CA GLY A 216 -12.33 6.16 -33.23
C GLY A 216 -12.06 6.86 -34.56
N ASN A 217 -11.59 8.11 -34.56
CA ASN A 217 -11.12 8.75 -35.79
C ASN A 217 -9.65 8.40 -36.05
N LEU A 218 -9.33 8.14 -37.31
CA LEU A 218 -7.99 7.75 -37.74
C LEU A 218 -7.24 8.96 -38.30
N PHE A 219 -6.10 9.29 -37.71
CA PHE A 219 -5.14 10.24 -38.26
C PHE A 219 -4.03 9.47 -38.99
N LEU A 220 -3.63 9.97 -40.17
CA LEU A 220 -2.66 9.33 -41.03
C LEU A 220 -1.71 10.37 -41.64
N THR A 221 -0.42 10.07 -41.61
CA THR A 221 0.63 10.92 -42.20
C THR A 221 1.51 10.13 -43.18
N GLY A 222 2.11 10.85 -44.13
CA GLY A 222 3.01 10.25 -45.11
C GLY A 222 3.52 11.25 -46.13
N THR A 223 4.10 10.75 -47.23
CA THR A 223 4.66 11.57 -48.32
C THR A 223 3.91 11.37 -49.64
N PHE A 224 3.84 12.41 -50.46
CA PHE A 224 3.24 12.35 -51.79
C PHE A 224 3.93 13.28 -52.79
N GLN A 225 3.87 12.92 -54.07
CA GLN A 225 4.29 13.76 -55.19
C GLN A 225 3.31 13.62 -56.34
N GLY A 226 2.88 14.75 -56.92
CA GLY A 226 1.86 14.81 -57.98
C GLY A 226 0.47 15.13 -57.45
N GLU A 227 -0.55 14.93 -58.29
CA GLU A 227 -1.96 15.19 -57.97
C GLU A 227 -2.60 13.91 -57.42
N THR A 228 -2.81 13.84 -56.11
CA THR A 228 -3.26 12.65 -55.36
C THR A 228 -4.65 12.89 -54.74
N ASP A 229 -5.58 11.97 -54.96
CA ASP A 229 -6.87 11.89 -54.27
C ASP A 229 -6.76 11.01 -53.02
N PHE A 230 -7.06 11.59 -51.86
CA PHE A 230 -7.03 10.94 -50.54
C PHE A 230 -8.37 10.35 -50.11
N GLY A 231 -9.33 10.21 -51.04
CA GLY A 231 -10.65 9.60 -50.79
C GLY A 231 -11.81 10.58 -50.85
N GLY A 232 -11.71 11.63 -51.67
CA GLY A 232 -12.74 12.66 -51.87
C GLY A 232 -12.19 14.08 -51.97
N MET A 233 -10.91 14.29 -51.64
CA MET A 233 -10.21 15.57 -51.76
C MET A 233 -8.83 15.33 -52.37
N SER A 234 -8.49 16.12 -53.39
CA SER A 234 -7.21 16.01 -54.09
C SER A 234 -6.27 17.16 -53.72
N LEU A 235 -5.02 16.83 -53.41
CA LEU A 235 -3.90 17.77 -53.26
C LEU A 235 -2.92 17.62 -54.42
N ASN A 236 -2.03 18.59 -54.63
CA ASN A 236 -1.05 18.56 -55.72
C ASN A 236 0.30 19.16 -55.30
N ALA A 237 1.32 18.31 -55.18
CA ALA A 237 2.70 18.70 -54.86
C ALA A 237 3.62 18.53 -56.08
N THR A 238 4.52 19.49 -56.31
CA THR A 238 5.54 19.40 -57.38
C THR A 238 6.84 18.74 -56.92
N SER A 239 7.06 18.76 -55.62
CA SER A 239 8.11 18.12 -54.82
C SER A 239 7.53 16.88 -54.14
N GLN A 240 8.36 16.13 -53.41
CA GLN A 240 7.87 15.21 -52.40
C GLN A 240 7.55 16.04 -51.15
N ASP A 241 6.26 16.21 -50.87
CA ASP A 241 5.77 16.97 -49.70
C ASP A 241 5.12 15.98 -48.70
N VAL A 242 4.93 16.42 -47.45
CA VAL A 242 4.26 15.63 -46.39
C VAL A 242 2.77 15.99 -46.34
N TYR A 243 1.89 15.00 -46.22
CA TYR A 243 0.46 15.20 -45.95
C TYR A 243 0.07 14.71 -44.56
N LEU A 244 -0.99 15.30 -44.00
CA LEU A 244 -1.71 14.81 -42.82
C LEU A 244 -3.20 14.77 -43.13
N ALA A 245 -3.84 13.62 -42.93
CA ALA A 245 -5.25 13.39 -43.15
C ALA A 245 -5.95 12.90 -41.87
N LYS A 246 -7.22 13.29 -41.67
CA LYS A 246 -8.13 12.71 -40.68
C LYS A 246 -9.28 11.98 -41.39
N PHE A 247 -9.57 10.75 -40.96
CA PHE A 247 -10.64 9.90 -41.47
C PHE A 247 -11.59 9.50 -40.34
N ASP A 248 -12.86 9.30 -40.67
CA ASP A 248 -13.81 8.50 -39.87
C ASP A 248 -13.32 7.05 -39.85
N GLY A 249 -12.95 6.52 -38.68
CA GLY A 249 -12.44 5.15 -38.53
C GLY A 249 -13.51 4.06 -38.52
N ASN A 250 -14.81 4.40 -38.64
CA ASN A 250 -15.87 3.42 -38.81
C ASN A 250 -16.18 3.15 -40.30
N GLN A 251 -16.07 4.18 -41.14
CA GLN A 251 -16.39 4.11 -42.58
C GLN A 251 -15.16 4.17 -43.50
N GLY A 252 -14.02 4.64 -42.99
CA GLY A 252 -12.82 4.97 -43.76
C GLY A 252 -13.05 6.15 -44.71
N THR A 253 -13.88 7.13 -44.32
CA THR A 253 -14.19 8.31 -45.13
C THR A 253 -13.35 9.50 -44.71
N LEU A 254 -12.77 10.22 -45.69
CA LEU A 254 -11.93 11.39 -45.43
C LEU A 254 -12.74 12.55 -44.84
N SER A 255 -12.30 13.05 -43.68
CA SER A 255 -12.86 14.23 -43.02
C SER A 255 -12.16 15.51 -43.48
N TRP A 256 -10.81 15.52 -43.44
CA TRP A 256 -9.98 16.60 -43.98
C TRP A 256 -8.56 16.10 -44.32
N VAL A 257 -7.86 16.82 -45.20
CA VAL A 257 -6.43 16.61 -45.50
C VAL A 257 -5.72 17.94 -45.69
N ILE A 258 -4.49 18.04 -45.16
CA ILE A 258 -3.58 19.18 -45.30
C ILE A 258 -2.19 18.69 -45.75
N TYR A 259 -1.31 19.61 -46.14
CA TYR A 259 0.07 19.29 -46.50
C TYR A 259 1.05 20.43 -46.19
N GLY A 260 2.35 20.08 -46.15
CA GLY A 260 3.45 21.03 -46.03
C GLY A 260 4.80 20.40 -46.42
N GLY A 261 5.80 21.26 -46.63
CA GLY A 261 7.08 20.92 -47.24
C GLY A 261 7.61 22.08 -48.08
N GLY A 262 8.52 21.84 -49.02
CA GLY A 262 8.91 22.88 -49.98
C GLY A 262 10.01 22.49 -50.96
N ILE A 263 11.19 23.09 -50.80
CA ILE A 263 12.32 22.86 -51.72
C ILE A 263 13.42 22.15 -50.94
N GLY A 264 13.37 20.82 -51.01
CA GLY A 264 14.29 19.91 -50.35
C GLY A 264 13.84 18.46 -50.51
N ALA A 265 14.35 17.59 -49.64
CA ALA A 265 13.72 16.34 -49.27
C ALA A 265 12.96 16.56 -47.95
N ASP A 266 11.64 16.75 -48.03
CA ASP A 266 10.74 16.76 -46.88
C ASP A 266 10.12 15.36 -46.69
N SER A 267 10.12 14.85 -45.46
CA SER A 267 9.50 13.58 -45.08
C SER A 267 8.99 13.62 -43.64
N VAL A 268 8.12 12.67 -43.28
CA VAL A 268 7.64 12.42 -41.92
C VAL A 268 8.13 11.05 -41.45
N LEU A 269 8.34 10.90 -40.14
CA LEU A 269 8.85 9.68 -39.50
C LEU A 269 7.82 9.09 -38.53
N ASP A 270 7.22 9.92 -37.67
CA ASP A 270 6.23 9.48 -36.66
C ASP A 270 5.22 10.60 -36.34
N MET A 271 4.13 10.28 -35.65
CA MET A 271 3.10 11.20 -35.19
C MET A 271 2.51 10.83 -33.83
N ALA A 272 2.19 11.84 -33.01
CA ALA A 272 1.48 11.68 -31.74
C ALA A 272 0.21 12.52 -31.71
N ILE A 273 -0.87 11.96 -31.16
CA ILE A 273 -2.08 12.71 -30.82
C ILE A 273 -1.83 13.46 -29.50
N THR A 274 -2.36 14.67 -29.35
CA THR A 274 -2.27 15.46 -28.10
C THR A 274 -3.55 15.32 -27.28
N PRO A 275 -3.53 15.56 -25.94
CA PRO A 275 -4.74 15.53 -25.11
C PRO A 275 -5.87 16.47 -25.58
N GLY A 276 -5.56 17.49 -26.38
CA GLY A 276 -6.55 18.35 -27.05
C GLY A 276 -7.13 17.78 -28.36
N ASN A 277 -6.90 16.49 -28.66
CA ASN A 277 -7.18 15.81 -29.93
C ASN A 277 -6.54 16.49 -31.17
N GLY A 278 -5.43 17.20 -30.96
CA GLY A 278 -4.56 17.70 -32.03
C GLY A 278 -3.49 16.65 -32.39
N VAL A 279 -2.58 17.01 -33.29
CA VAL A 279 -1.50 16.14 -33.75
C VAL A 279 -0.16 16.88 -33.73
N LYS A 280 0.88 16.19 -33.26
CA LYS A 280 2.29 16.57 -33.43
C LYS A 280 2.95 15.59 -34.42
N LEU A 281 3.55 16.11 -35.49
CA LEU A 281 4.29 15.32 -36.50
C LEU A 281 5.79 15.47 -36.29
N ALA A 282 6.53 14.37 -36.30
CA ALA A 282 7.99 14.38 -36.41
C ALA A 282 8.39 14.34 -37.90
N THR A 283 8.75 15.49 -38.46
CA THR A 283 9.22 15.60 -39.86
C THR A 283 10.72 15.91 -39.92
N TYR A 284 11.32 15.79 -41.10
CA TYR A 284 12.66 16.32 -41.37
C TYR A 284 12.73 17.06 -42.72
N THR A 285 13.73 17.94 -42.85
CA THR A 285 14.00 18.69 -44.09
C THR A 285 15.50 18.96 -44.25
N ASP A 286 16.00 18.98 -45.50
CA ASP A 286 17.34 19.49 -45.86
C ASP A 286 17.32 20.95 -46.38
N GLY A 287 16.13 21.58 -46.39
CA GLY A 287 15.90 22.82 -47.12
C GLY A 287 14.93 23.79 -46.45
N LEU A 288 13.86 24.15 -47.16
CA LEU A 288 12.77 25.00 -46.68
C LEU A 288 11.50 24.15 -46.53
N SER A 289 11.03 23.98 -45.30
CA SER A 289 9.74 23.36 -45.00
C SER A 289 8.72 24.44 -44.64
N GLN A 290 7.59 24.49 -45.36
CA GLN A 290 6.51 25.46 -45.16
C GLN A 290 5.18 24.75 -44.87
N TRP A 291 4.52 25.19 -43.79
CA TRP A 291 3.23 24.69 -43.34
C TRP A 291 2.27 25.86 -43.14
N GLY A 292 1.46 26.13 -44.18
CA GLY A 292 0.61 27.32 -44.23
C GLY A 292 1.41 28.63 -44.20
N SER A 293 1.30 29.38 -43.10
CA SER A 293 2.10 30.59 -42.83
C SER A 293 3.37 30.35 -42.02
N ASN A 294 3.55 29.16 -41.46
CA ASN A 294 4.73 28.79 -40.67
C ASN A 294 5.84 28.27 -41.61
N THR A 295 7.09 28.60 -41.32
CA THR A 295 8.24 28.26 -42.17
C THR A 295 9.47 27.95 -41.34
N TYR A 296 10.13 26.83 -41.62
CA TYR A 296 11.46 26.50 -41.09
C TYR A 296 12.48 26.37 -42.24
N ILE A 297 13.74 26.70 -41.95
CA ILE A 297 14.86 26.57 -42.89
C ILE A 297 15.98 25.81 -42.17
N ALA A 298 16.46 24.73 -42.79
CA ALA A 298 17.51 23.90 -42.24
C ALA A 298 18.81 24.69 -41.95
N VAL A 299 19.41 24.39 -40.81
CA VAL A 299 20.68 24.86 -40.26
C VAL A 299 21.75 23.78 -40.40
N GLY A 300 21.38 22.50 -40.22
CA GLY A 300 22.23 21.33 -40.44
C GLY A 300 22.33 20.88 -41.89
N ASN A 301 22.66 19.60 -42.08
CA ASN A 301 22.52 18.88 -43.35
C ASN A 301 21.12 18.27 -43.48
N LEU A 302 20.54 17.86 -42.35
CA LEU A 302 19.17 17.38 -42.15
C LEU A 302 18.76 17.85 -40.75
N ASP A 303 17.63 18.52 -40.65
CA ASP A 303 17.08 18.98 -39.37
C ASP A 303 15.69 18.39 -39.15
N ALA A 304 15.39 18.02 -37.91
CA ALA A 304 14.06 17.58 -37.50
C ALA A 304 13.15 18.79 -37.29
N VAL A 305 11.88 18.71 -37.66
CA VAL A 305 10.89 19.76 -37.46
C VAL A 305 9.62 19.14 -36.87
N ILE A 306 9.25 19.56 -35.67
CA ILE A 306 7.96 19.19 -35.08
C ILE A 306 6.90 20.15 -35.61
N ILE A 307 5.86 19.61 -36.24
CA ILE A 307 4.70 20.37 -36.73
C ILE A 307 3.54 20.12 -35.78
N GLU A 308 2.87 21.16 -35.30
CA GLU A 308 1.72 21.04 -34.39
C GLU A 308 0.43 21.52 -35.10
N VAL A 309 -0.62 20.71 -35.03
CA VAL A 309 -1.88 20.86 -35.78
C VAL A 309 -3.08 20.61 -34.84
N ASP A 310 -4.15 21.39 -35.00
CA ASP A 310 -5.40 21.24 -34.23
C ASP A 310 -6.29 20.09 -34.77
N PRO A 311 -7.38 19.71 -34.06
CA PRO A 311 -8.30 18.64 -34.49
C PRO A 311 -8.97 18.86 -35.85
N ASN A 312 -8.94 20.10 -36.37
CA ASN A 312 -9.61 20.57 -37.58
C ASN A 312 -8.63 20.78 -38.76
N GLY A 313 -7.34 20.47 -38.58
CA GLY A 313 -6.31 20.65 -39.59
C GLY A 313 -5.66 22.04 -39.64
N ALA A 314 -5.89 22.90 -38.64
CA ALA A 314 -5.21 24.20 -38.55
C ALA A 314 -3.81 24.04 -37.95
N VAL A 315 -2.76 24.42 -38.69
CA VAL A 315 -1.37 24.38 -38.21
C VAL A 315 -1.16 25.45 -37.13
N LEU A 316 -0.90 25.01 -35.90
CA LEU A 316 -0.68 25.86 -34.73
C LEU A 316 0.75 26.41 -34.68
N GLY A 317 1.76 25.58 -35.01
CA GLY A 317 3.16 25.97 -34.92
C GLY A 317 4.15 24.99 -35.56
N THR A 318 5.42 25.38 -35.58
CA THR A 318 6.54 24.57 -36.11
C THR A 318 7.81 24.80 -35.29
N THR A 319 8.41 23.74 -34.76
CA THR A 319 9.60 23.77 -33.91
C THR A 319 10.72 22.95 -34.53
N GLY A 320 11.72 23.61 -35.11
CA GLY A 320 12.86 22.94 -35.75
C GLY A 320 14.06 22.74 -34.82
N MET A 321 14.73 21.59 -34.95
CA MET A 321 15.84 21.11 -34.13
C MET A 321 16.97 20.65 -35.06
N GLY A 322 18.10 21.35 -35.01
CA GLY A 322 19.17 21.19 -35.98
C GLY A 322 20.48 21.81 -35.53
N THR A 323 21.59 21.19 -35.92
CA THR A 323 22.95 21.65 -35.60
C THR A 323 23.77 21.86 -36.86
N SER A 324 24.40 23.04 -36.98
CA SER A 324 25.18 23.48 -38.14
C SER A 324 26.14 22.42 -38.70
N GLY A 325 25.81 21.85 -39.87
CA GLY A 325 26.60 20.84 -40.58
C GLY A 325 26.58 19.43 -39.98
N GLN A 326 25.64 19.15 -39.07
CA GLN A 326 25.31 17.81 -38.54
C GLN A 326 23.98 17.32 -39.14
N SER A 327 23.58 16.10 -38.82
CA SER A 327 22.21 15.62 -39.08
C SER A 327 21.47 15.43 -37.76
N THR A 328 20.16 15.68 -37.74
CA THR A 328 19.27 15.47 -36.60
C THR A 328 17.93 14.93 -37.11
N LEU A 329 17.50 13.80 -36.57
CA LEU A 329 16.20 13.18 -36.85
C LEU A 329 15.51 12.85 -35.52
N VAL A 330 14.23 13.19 -35.41
CA VAL A 330 13.33 12.57 -34.42
C VAL A 330 12.69 11.39 -35.14
N LEU A 331 13.05 10.18 -34.74
CA LEU A 331 12.52 8.95 -35.31
C LEU A 331 11.16 8.61 -34.71
N GLN A 332 10.96 8.90 -33.42
CA GLN A 332 9.71 8.67 -32.70
C GLN A 332 9.31 9.85 -31.80
N ILE A 333 8.01 10.09 -31.72
CA ILE A 333 7.36 11.11 -30.89
C ILE A 333 6.15 10.49 -30.18
N LYS A 334 6.07 10.66 -28.85
CA LYS A 334 4.89 10.29 -28.05
C LYS A 334 4.51 11.47 -27.15
N VAL A 335 3.24 11.52 -26.73
CA VAL A 335 2.71 12.57 -25.86
C VAL A 335 1.90 11.90 -24.75
N ASP A 336 2.15 12.27 -23.49
CA ASP A 336 1.42 11.72 -22.35
C ASP A 336 0.08 12.45 -22.10
N GLY A 337 -0.73 11.92 -21.17
CA GLY A 337 -2.01 12.54 -20.78
C GLY A 337 -1.89 13.93 -20.16
N ALA A 338 -0.71 14.30 -19.65
CA ALA A 338 -0.41 15.65 -19.16
C ALA A 338 -0.05 16.64 -20.30
N GLY A 339 0.23 16.13 -21.50
CA GLY A 339 0.60 16.90 -22.69
C GLY A 339 2.12 17.02 -22.91
N ASP A 340 2.93 16.41 -22.04
CA ASP A 340 4.39 16.44 -22.16
C ASP A 340 4.84 15.60 -23.36
N THR A 341 5.82 16.08 -24.09
CA THR A 341 6.20 15.51 -25.40
C THR A 341 7.55 14.80 -25.32
N TYR A 342 7.52 13.48 -25.52
CA TYR A 342 8.67 12.60 -25.55
C TYR A 342 9.20 12.47 -26.98
N LEU A 343 10.52 12.55 -27.13
CA LEU A 343 11.22 12.55 -28.41
C LEU A 343 12.35 11.53 -28.36
N SER A 344 12.42 10.66 -29.37
CA SER A 344 13.48 9.66 -29.55
C SER A 344 14.07 9.80 -30.96
N GLY A 345 15.40 9.72 -31.09
CA GLY A 345 16.05 9.81 -32.39
C GLY A 345 17.57 9.86 -32.36
N THR A 346 18.16 10.30 -33.48
CA THR A 346 19.61 10.30 -33.73
C THR A 346 20.12 11.71 -34.07
N PHE A 347 21.24 12.13 -33.49
CA PHE A 347 21.75 13.50 -33.62
C PHE A 347 23.28 13.62 -33.54
N GLY A 348 23.83 14.62 -34.25
CA GLY A 348 25.22 15.06 -34.11
C GLY A 348 25.33 16.44 -33.46
N GLY A 349 26.33 16.63 -32.60
CA GLY A 349 26.64 17.92 -31.98
C GLY A 349 25.87 18.18 -30.67
N THR A 350 25.26 19.37 -30.53
CA THR A 350 24.56 19.81 -29.30
C THR A 350 23.20 20.37 -29.65
N LEU A 351 22.14 19.72 -29.18
CA LEU A 351 20.75 20.16 -29.35
C LEU A 351 20.22 20.81 -28.06
N SER A 352 19.35 21.79 -28.21
CA SER A 352 18.53 22.33 -27.12
C SER A 352 17.13 22.67 -27.62
N SER A 353 16.12 22.13 -26.95
CA SER A 353 14.69 22.33 -27.23
C SER A 353 13.90 22.07 -25.94
N GLY A 354 12.64 22.49 -25.86
CA GLY A 354 11.72 22.11 -24.76
C GLY A 354 12.11 22.45 -23.31
N GLY A 355 13.26 23.08 -23.06
CA GLY A 355 13.85 23.27 -21.72
C GLY A 355 15.09 22.39 -21.45
N TRP A 356 15.31 21.33 -22.23
CA TRP A 356 16.42 20.39 -22.10
C TRP A 356 17.61 20.75 -23.02
N THR A 357 18.74 20.04 -22.85
CA THR A 357 19.92 20.14 -23.73
C THR A 357 20.66 18.81 -23.78
N ALA A 358 20.96 18.32 -24.98
CA ALA A 358 21.67 17.07 -25.24
C ALA A 358 22.98 17.35 -26.01
N THR A 359 24.00 16.51 -25.85
CA THR A 359 25.26 16.60 -26.62
C THR A 359 25.79 15.22 -26.93
N ALA A 360 26.09 14.95 -28.20
CA ALA A 360 26.67 13.70 -28.66
C ALA A 360 28.13 13.58 -28.13
N THR A 361 28.44 12.46 -27.49
CA THR A 361 29.69 12.19 -26.76
C THR A 361 30.31 10.83 -27.06
N TYR A 362 29.58 9.88 -27.64
CA TYR A 362 30.00 8.49 -27.78
C TYR A 362 30.71 8.21 -29.11
N GLY A 363 30.20 8.67 -30.26
CA GLY A 363 31.07 8.76 -31.45
C GLY A 363 30.46 8.69 -32.85
N GLY A 364 29.47 9.53 -33.16
CA GLY A 364 29.02 9.68 -34.54
C GLY A 364 27.89 10.70 -34.63
N ASN A 365 26.73 10.20 -35.03
CA ASN A 365 25.49 10.67 -34.43
C ASN A 365 25.14 9.67 -33.31
N ASP A 366 24.77 10.19 -32.14
CA ASP A 366 24.40 9.37 -30.98
C ASP A 366 22.85 9.32 -30.84
N ILE A 367 22.33 8.44 -29.98
CA ILE A 367 20.91 8.42 -29.60
C ILE A 367 20.62 9.57 -28.62
N PHE A 368 19.48 10.25 -28.80
CA PHE A 368 18.86 11.05 -27.74
C PHE A 368 17.44 10.58 -27.44
N ILE A 369 17.11 10.57 -26.15
CA ILE A 369 15.76 10.43 -25.61
C ILE A 369 15.50 11.69 -24.77
N ALA A 370 14.40 12.41 -24.99
CA ALA A 370 14.14 13.66 -24.30
C ALA A 370 12.66 13.91 -23.97
N LYS A 371 12.39 14.31 -22.72
CA LYS A 371 11.07 14.80 -22.28
C LYS A 371 11.01 16.32 -22.38
N SER A 372 10.13 16.81 -23.25
CA SER A 372 9.77 18.23 -23.37
C SER A 372 8.49 18.48 -22.55
N ALA A 373 8.67 18.78 -21.26
CA ALA A 373 7.57 18.94 -20.33
C ALA A 373 6.85 20.30 -20.46
N THR A 374 5.55 20.28 -20.21
CA THR A 374 4.63 21.44 -20.22
C THR A 374 5.08 22.48 -19.19
N ASN A 375 5.55 22.02 -18.03
CA ASN A 375 6.44 22.80 -17.17
C ASN A 375 7.89 22.53 -17.56
N GLN A 376 8.51 23.46 -18.29
CA GLN A 376 9.89 23.32 -18.82
C GLN A 376 10.98 23.12 -17.74
N ALA A 377 10.68 23.34 -16.45
CA ALA A 377 11.59 23.02 -15.36
C ALA A 377 11.75 21.51 -15.13
N ASN A 378 10.80 20.70 -15.61
CA ASN A 378 10.79 19.23 -15.51
C ASN A 378 11.31 18.56 -16.80
N SER A 379 11.76 19.34 -17.78
CA SER A 379 12.28 18.83 -19.06
C SER A 379 13.69 18.27 -18.92
N TRP A 380 13.94 17.10 -19.51
CA TRP A 380 15.23 16.41 -19.45
C TRP A 380 15.60 15.80 -20.82
N ALA A 381 16.88 15.47 -20.99
CA ALA A 381 17.37 14.72 -22.14
C ALA A 381 18.55 13.83 -21.77
N THR A 382 18.51 12.60 -22.25
CA THR A 382 19.47 11.52 -21.99
C THR A 382 20.09 11.08 -23.31
N VAL A 383 21.40 10.87 -23.31
CA VAL A 383 22.19 10.51 -24.50
C VAL A 383 22.76 9.11 -24.29
N ALA A 384 22.69 8.27 -25.32
CA ALA A 384 23.20 6.92 -25.31
C ALA A 384 23.84 6.58 -26.67
N GLY A 385 24.72 5.58 -26.72
CA GLY A 385 25.34 5.18 -27.98
C GLY A 385 26.62 4.35 -27.84
N THR A 386 27.24 4.12 -28.99
CA THR A 386 28.50 3.40 -29.21
C THR A 386 29.55 4.33 -29.81
N SER A 387 30.68 3.79 -30.28
CA SER A 387 31.69 4.58 -31.03
C SER A 387 31.39 4.66 -32.54
N SER A 388 30.11 4.71 -32.91
CA SER A 388 29.59 4.69 -34.29
C SER A 388 28.44 5.69 -34.43
N THR A 389 27.82 5.76 -35.62
CA THR A 389 26.45 6.28 -35.72
C THR A 389 25.49 5.26 -35.15
N ASP A 390 24.64 5.69 -34.22
CA ASP A 390 23.57 4.91 -33.59
C ASP A 390 22.20 5.59 -33.79
N GLU A 391 21.15 4.78 -33.69
CA GLU A 391 19.75 5.24 -33.78
C GLU A 391 18.83 4.30 -32.97
N PRO A 392 17.87 4.83 -32.19
CA PRO A 392 16.84 4.03 -31.54
C PRO A 392 15.85 3.53 -32.59
N GLN A 393 15.31 2.32 -32.39
CA GLN A 393 14.31 1.73 -33.28
C GLN A 393 12.91 1.79 -32.65
N GLY A 394 12.81 1.54 -31.33
CA GLY A 394 11.55 1.59 -30.57
C GLY A 394 11.61 2.50 -29.34
N MET A 395 10.46 3.08 -28.98
CA MET A 395 10.23 3.82 -27.74
C MET A 395 8.78 3.63 -27.26
N ALA A 396 8.61 3.19 -26.01
CA ALA A 396 7.34 3.10 -25.30
C ALA A 396 7.38 3.97 -24.02
N ILE A 397 6.21 4.46 -23.60
CA ILE A 397 6.04 5.36 -22.44
C ILE A 397 5.05 4.71 -21.47
N THR A 398 5.41 4.64 -20.18
CA THR A 398 4.51 4.15 -19.11
C THR A 398 3.64 5.29 -18.55
N SER A 399 2.54 4.94 -17.89
CA SER A 399 1.56 5.86 -17.28
C SER A 399 2.21 6.81 -16.26
N ASN A 400 3.21 6.32 -15.52
CA ASN A 400 4.02 7.11 -14.58
C ASN A 400 5.08 8.01 -15.27
N GLY A 401 5.13 8.02 -16.60
CA GLY A 401 6.01 8.84 -17.41
C GLY A 401 7.44 8.33 -17.58
N GLY A 402 7.72 7.09 -17.17
CA GLY A 402 8.96 6.37 -17.53
C GLY A 402 9.05 6.10 -19.04
N VAL A 403 10.27 5.85 -19.52
CA VAL A 403 10.56 5.70 -20.95
C VAL A 403 11.41 4.47 -21.20
N ILE A 404 10.91 3.55 -22.01
CA ILE A 404 11.65 2.36 -22.42
C ILE A 404 12.00 2.52 -23.91
N PHE A 405 13.27 2.33 -24.27
CA PHE A 405 13.72 2.42 -25.67
C PHE A 405 14.69 1.29 -26.04
N GLY A 406 14.80 0.97 -27.32
CA GLY A 406 15.59 -0.18 -27.78
C GLY A 406 16.15 -0.07 -29.20
N GLY A 407 17.02 -1.01 -29.53
CA GLY A 407 17.71 -1.12 -30.81
C GLY A 407 18.65 -2.35 -30.86
N TYR A 408 19.76 -2.25 -31.57
CA TYR A 408 20.76 -3.32 -31.70
C TYR A 408 22.20 -2.80 -31.52
N LEU A 409 23.08 -3.65 -30.97
CA LEU A 409 24.44 -3.29 -30.57
C LEU A 409 25.42 -3.37 -31.75
N THR A 410 25.98 -2.26 -32.23
CA THR A 410 27.07 -2.31 -33.25
C THR A 410 28.47 -2.37 -32.63
N ALA A 411 28.65 -1.83 -31.42
CA ALA A 411 29.88 -1.91 -30.63
C ALA A 411 29.51 -1.86 -29.13
N THR A 412 30.44 -1.59 -28.22
CA THR A 412 30.08 -1.35 -26.81
C THR A 412 29.17 -0.13 -26.70
N PHE A 413 27.96 -0.34 -26.20
CA PHE A 413 26.92 0.66 -25.99
C PHE A 413 26.91 1.15 -24.55
N TYR A 414 26.61 2.42 -24.37
CA TYR A 414 26.57 3.10 -23.08
C TYR A 414 25.26 3.89 -22.96
N ALA A 415 24.62 3.79 -21.79
CA ALA A 415 23.51 4.64 -21.38
C ALA A 415 23.77 5.09 -19.94
N GLY A 416 24.03 6.39 -19.74
CA GLY A 416 24.41 6.91 -18.42
C GLY A 416 25.69 6.25 -17.90
N SER A 417 25.58 5.56 -16.76
CA SER A 417 26.64 4.75 -16.15
C SER A 417 26.66 3.28 -16.59
N LYS A 418 25.52 2.71 -17.02
CA LYS A 418 25.37 1.29 -17.36
C LYS A 418 25.79 1.04 -18.84
N SER A 419 26.27 -0.15 -19.18
CA SER A 419 26.84 -0.44 -20.52
C SER A 419 26.76 -1.91 -20.96
N LEU A 420 26.67 -2.15 -22.27
CA LEU A 420 26.63 -3.48 -22.90
C LEU A 420 27.72 -3.64 -23.96
N SER A 421 28.45 -4.75 -23.93
CA SER A 421 29.43 -5.12 -24.97
C SER A 421 28.78 -5.88 -26.13
N ASN A 422 28.91 -5.42 -27.38
CA ASN A 422 28.46 -6.20 -28.55
C ASN A 422 29.12 -7.59 -28.58
N GLN A 423 28.34 -8.65 -28.82
CA GLN A 423 28.85 -10.00 -29.09
C GLN A 423 28.67 -10.43 -30.56
N ASN A 424 27.47 -10.28 -31.15
CA ASN A 424 27.25 -10.65 -32.56
C ASN A 424 26.14 -9.82 -33.27
N ASP A 425 26.05 -8.54 -32.96
CA ASP A 425 24.94 -7.61 -33.26
C ASP A 425 23.62 -8.13 -32.65
N ASP A 426 23.57 -8.05 -31.31
CA ASP A 426 22.45 -8.48 -30.48
C ASP A 426 21.55 -7.28 -30.09
N GLY A 427 20.29 -7.53 -29.73
CA GLY A 427 19.31 -6.52 -29.35
C GLY A 427 19.59 -5.92 -27.97
N PHE A 428 19.16 -4.67 -27.75
CA PHE A 428 19.18 -4.03 -26.44
C PHE A 428 17.88 -3.30 -26.13
N VAL A 429 17.56 -3.21 -24.84
CA VAL A 429 16.50 -2.34 -24.29
C VAL A 429 17.04 -1.62 -23.05
N VAL A 430 16.64 -0.35 -22.87
CA VAL A 430 17.00 0.52 -21.75
C VAL A 430 15.71 1.05 -21.12
N GLY A 431 15.63 0.99 -19.79
CA GLY A 431 14.61 1.66 -19.00
C GLY A 431 15.12 2.99 -18.44
N LEU A 432 14.35 4.05 -18.61
CA LEU A 432 14.55 5.36 -17.98
C LEU A 432 13.40 5.68 -17.03
N SER A 433 13.72 6.15 -15.83
CA SER A 433 12.72 6.76 -14.93
C SER A 433 12.15 8.06 -15.51
N SER A 434 11.04 8.54 -14.95
CA SER A 434 10.33 9.74 -15.41
C SER A 434 11.13 11.05 -15.31
N ASN A 435 12.31 11.03 -14.67
CA ASN A 435 13.29 12.13 -14.63
C ASN A 435 14.44 12.01 -15.65
N GLY A 436 14.54 10.90 -16.38
CA GLY A 436 15.54 10.63 -17.41
C GLY A 436 16.79 9.87 -16.96
N ALA A 437 16.93 9.53 -15.67
CA ALA A 437 17.99 8.63 -15.21
C ALA A 437 17.85 7.23 -15.84
N VAL A 438 18.97 6.51 -15.96
CA VAL A 438 19.02 5.16 -16.55
C VAL A 438 18.89 4.14 -15.43
N ASP A 439 17.69 3.62 -15.26
CA ASP A 439 17.34 2.68 -14.19
C ASP A 439 17.96 1.31 -14.50
N TRP A 440 17.77 0.80 -15.73
CA TRP A 440 18.28 -0.51 -16.14
C TRP A 440 18.59 -0.61 -17.63
N ILE A 441 19.37 -1.62 -18.01
CA ILE A 441 19.72 -1.94 -19.39
C ILE A 441 19.86 -3.46 -19.56
N GLU A 442 19.16 -4.04 -20.53
CA GLU A 442 19.17 -5.48 -20.79
C GLU A 442 19.46 -5.79 -22.27
N ARG A 443 20.05 -6.97 -22.51
CA ARG A 443 20.34 -7.50 -23.85
C ARG A 443 19.33 -8.58 -24.21
N ILE A 444 18.77 -8.49 -25.41
CA ILE A 444 17.90 -9.51 -26.00
C ILE A 444 18.68 -10.22 -27.10
N GLY A 445 18.88 -11.54 -26.98
CA GLY A 445 19.48 -12.33 -28.04
C GLY A 445 20.02 -13.69 -27.60
N GLY A 446 20.84 -14.28 -28.47
CA GLY A 446 21.51 -15.55 -28.28
C GLY A 446 23.00 -15.47 -28.61
N VAL A 447 23.40 -16.06 -29.75
CA VAL A 447 24.79 -16.10 -30.25
C VAL A 447 24.90 -15.75 -31.74
N GLN A 448 23.83 -15.22 -32.33
CA GLN A 448 23.74 -14.80 -33.73
C GLN A 448 23.11 -13.39 -33.79
N TYR A 449 22.57 -13.00 -34.93
CA TYR A 449 22.03 -11.67 -35.14
C TYR A 449 20.62 -11.55 -34.57
N ASP A 450 20.43 -10.63 -33.63
CA ASP A 450 19.17 -10.41 -32.93
C ASP A 450 18.91 -8.89 -32.82
N TYR A 451 17.67 -8.45 -33.05
CA TYR A 451 17.30 -7.05 -33.27
C TYR A 451 16.05 -6.67 -32.48
N VAL A 452 15.99 -5.44 -31.97
CA VAL A 452 14.74 -4.78 -31.57
C VAL A 452 14.36 -3.79 -32.67
N PHE A 453 13.11 -3.80 -33.11
CA PHE A 453 12.60 -2.85 -34.12
C PHE A 453 11.41 -2.02 -33.60
N ALA A 454 10.45 -2.61 -32.89
CA ALA A 454 9.28 -1.89 -32.39
C ALA A 454 8.91 -2.25 -30.95
N MET A 455 8.27 -1.30 -30.27
CA MET A 455 7.91 -1.37 -28.85
C MET A 455 6.60 -0.61 -28.59
N ALA A 456 5.74 -1.16 -27.75
CA ALA A 456 4.49 -0.51 -27.30
C ALA A 456 4.21 -0.82 -25.83
N SER A 457 3.52 0.09 -25.14
CA SER A 457 3.01 -0.10 -23.78
C SER A 457 1.52 -0.44 -23.80
N ASN A 458 1.05 -1.28 -22.87
CA ASN A 458 -0.38 -1.48 -22.64
C ASN A 458 -0.88 -0.60 -21.46
N SER A 459 -2.19 -0.64 -21.19
CA SER A 459 -2.83 0.12 -20.11
C SER A 459 -2.40 -0.26 -18.69
N SER A 460 -1.66 -1.37 -18.53
CA SER A 460 -1.12 -1.87 -17.27
C SER A 460 0.40 -1.69 -17.16
N ASP A 461 0.98 -0.82 -18.01
CA ASP A 461 2.41 -0.52 -18.12
C ASP A 461 3.35 -1.67 -18.51
N TYR A 462 2.83 -2.83 -18.92
CA TYR A 462 3.66 -3.87 -19.54
C TYR A 462 4.14 -3.38 -20.91
N ILE A 463 5.42 -3.64 -21.21
CA ILE A 463 6.04 -3.28 -22.48
C ILE A 463 6.11 -4.53 -23.36
N GLY A 464 5.51 -4.45 -24.54
CA GLY A 464 5.68 -5.42 -25.61
C GLY A 464 6.78 -4.97 -26.57
N VAL A 465 7.71 -5.88 -26.85
CA VAL A 465 8.89 -5.66 -27.71
C VAL A 465 8.90 -6.68 -28.83
N THR A 466 9.15 -6.23 -30.06
CA THR A 466 9.30 -7.12 -31.21
C THR A 466 10.49 -6.73 -32.08
N GLY A 467 10.90 -7.68 -32.91
CA GLY A 467 12.04 -7.58 -33.80
C GLY A 467 12.32 -8.90 -34.48
N ALA A 468 13.59 -9.17 -34.77
CA ALA A 468 14.04 -10.38 -35.45
C ALA A 468 15.12 -11.10 -34.62
N PHE A 469 15.11 -12.42 -34.58
CA PHE A 469 16.14 -13.23 -33.90
C PHE A 469 16.63 -14.39 -34.79
N SER A 470 17.83 -14.92 -34.52
CA SER A 470 18.39 -16.02 -35.35
C SER A 470 19.05 -17.16 -34.57
N GLY A 471 18.80 -18.39 -35.01
CA GLY A 471 19.18 -19.60 -34.26
C GLY A 471 18.34 -19.78 -33.02
N SER A 472 18.90 -19.55 -31.83
CA SER A 472 18.22 -19.74 -30.55
C SER A 472 18.56 -18.60 -29.59
N MET A 473 17.55 -17.96 -29.04
CA MET A 473 17.66 -16.96 -27.97
C MET A 473 17.06 -17.54 -26.68
N THR A 474 17.61 -17.14 -25.53
CA THR A 474 17.10 -17.55 -24.21
C THR A 474 17.04 -16.33 -23.30
N HIS A 475 15.88 -16.09 -22.70
CA HIS A 475 15.63 -14.96 -21.82
C HIS A 475 14.81 -15.43 -20.61
N LYS A 476 15.26 -15.07 -19.39
CA LYS A 476 14.65 -15.41 -18.09
C LYS A 476 14.13 -16.87 -18.01
N GLY A 477 14.94 -17.83 -18.49
CA GLY A 477 14.63 -19.26 -18.50
C GLY A 477 13.92 -19.79 -19.75
N THR A 478 13.14 -18.96 -20.45
CA THR A 478 12.43 -19.35 -21.68
C THR A 478 13.37 -19.36 -22.89
N GLN A 479 13.26 -20.37 -23.75
CA GLN A 479 14.04 -20.48 -25.00
C GLN A 479 13.11 -20.61 -26.22
N VAL A 480 13.35 -19.77 -27.23
CA VAL A 480 12.76 -19.91 -28.56
C VAL A 480 13.85 -20.20 -29.59
N THR A 481 13.48 -20.75 -30.75
CA THR A 481 14.43 -21.17 -31.80
C THR A 481 13.82 -20.96 -33.17
N SER A 482 14.57 -20.31 -34.05
CA SER A 482 14.20 -20.00 -35.42
C SER A 482 14.06 -21.29 -36.26
N GLY A 483 13.03 -21.32 -37.09
CA GLY A 483 12.81 -22.37 -38.09
C GLY A 483 13.55 -22.13 -39.42
N GLY A 484 14.04 -20.90 -39.64
CA GLY A 484 14.56 -20.40 -40.92
C GLY A 484 15.94 -19.72 -40.81
N LEU A 485 15.99 -18.42 -41.12
CA LEU A 485 17.20 -17.58 -41.00
C LEU A 485 17.06 -16.56 -39.87
N ARG A 486 16.11 -15.62 -40.03
CA ARG A 486 15.64 -14.71 -38.98
C ARG A 486 14.14 -14.88 -38.85
N ASP A 487 13.66 -15.02 -37.62
CA ASP A 487 12.24 -15.12 -37.30
C ASP A 487 11.81 -14.00 -36.35
N VAL A 488 10.52 -13.71 -36.31
CA VAL A 488 9.92 -12.71 -35.41
C VAL A 488 9.78 -13.26 -34.00
N TYR A 489 10.13 -12.46 -33.00
CA TYR A 489 9.81 -12.72 -31.58
C TYR A 489 8.90 -11.63 -30.99
N ALA A 490 8.29 -11.97 -29.86
CA ALA A 490 7.58 -11.05 -28.97
C ALA A 490 8.12 -11.27 -27.55
N TRP A 491 8.61 -10.21 -26.91
CA TRP A 491 8.96 -10.21 -25.50
C TRP A 491 8.06 -9.23 -24.76
N ILE A 492 7.27 -9.71 -23.79
CA ILE A 492 6.36 -8.89 -22.98
C ILE A 492 6.80 -8.97 -21.52
N PHE A 493 6.97 -7.84 -20.86
CA PHE A 493 7.43 -7.76 -19.46
C PHE A 493 6.89 -6.52 -18.75
N ASP A 494 6.84 -6.58 -17.42
CA ASP A 494 6.64 -5.40 -16.57
C ASP A 494 8.00 -4.68 -16.40
N PRO A 495 8.16 -3.41 -16.83
CA PRO A 495 9.43 -2.70 -16.80
C PRO A 495 9.90 -2.33 -15.38
N SER A 496 9.04 -2.45 -14.36
CA SER A 496 9.46 -2.34 -12.96
C SER A 496 10.18 -3.60 -12.46
N SER A 497 9.89 -4.78 -13.04
CA SER A 497 10.57 -6.06 -12.71
C SER A 497 12.02 -6.22 -13.19
N LEU A 498 12.59 -5.14 -13.74
CA LEU A 498 13.99 -5.05 -14.18
C LEU A 498 14.76 -3.96 -13.42
N LYS A 499 14.12 -3.30 -12.45
CA LYS A 499 14.72 -2.24 -11.65
C LYS A 499 15.64 -2.85 -10.57
N ASP A 500 16.76 -2.16 -10.40
CA ASP A 500 17.88 -2.43 -9.49
C ASP A 500 18.30 -1.01 -9.07
N THR A 501 17.91 -0.62 -7.85
CA THR A 501 17.80 0.79 -7.46
C THR A 501 19.09 1.38 -6.93
N ASP A 502 19.86 0.61 -6.17
CA ASP A 502 21.13 1.03 -5.58
C ASP A 502 22.37 0.44 -6.27
N GLY A 503 22.23 -0.65 -7.02
CA GLY A 503 23.30 -1.26 -7.83
C GLY A 503 23.94 -2.52 -7.26
N ASP A 504 23.34 -3.20 -6.28
CA ASP A 504 23.95 -4.37 -5.62
C ASP A 504 23.96 -5.66 -6.46
N GLY A 505 22.97 -5.84 -7.34
CA GLY A 505 22.80 -6.99 -8.22
C GLY A 505 21.55 -7.85 -7.98
N VAL A 506 20.75 -7.53 -6.96
CA VAL A 506 19.37 -7.98 -6.75
C VAL A 506 18.45 -7.11 -7.64
N LEU A 507 17.15 -7.37 -7.66
CA LEU A 507 16.16 -6.54 -8.35
C LEU A 507 15.06 -6.19 -7.35
N ASP A 508 14.54 -4.96 -7.40
CA ASP A 508 13.43 -4.48 -6.53
C ASP A 508 12.29 -5.51 -6.39
N SER A 509 12.02 -6.27 -7.47
CA SER A 509 10.94 -7.25 -7.58
C SER A 509 11.35 -8.71 -7.32
N ALA A 510 12.55 -8.98 -6.81
CA ALA A 510 13.09 -10.32 -6.63
C ALA A 510 12.61 -11.15 -5.41
N PRO A 511 11.90 -10.62 -4.38
CA PRO A 511 11.94 -9.23 -3.89
C PRO A 511 13.36 -8.86 -3.44
N ASP A 512 13.65 -7.56 -3.43
CA ASP A 512 14.79 -6.99 -2.72
C ASP A 512 14.30 -6.58 -1.32
N ASN A 513 14.99 -7.01 -0.26
CA ASN A 513 14.60 -6.68 1.11
C ASN A 513 15.12 -5.32 1.59
N CYS A 514 16.09 -4.72 0.89
CA CYS A 514 16.52 -3.35 1.12
C CYS A 514 16.61 -2.53 -0.19
N PRO A 515 15.48 -2.22 -0.88
CA PRO A 515 15.43 -1.62 -2.23
C PRO A 515 16.05 -0.23 -2.43
N THR A 516 16.80 0.30 -1.46
CA THR A 516 17.60 1.52 -1.57
C THR A 516 18.97 1.47 -0.86
N VAL A 517 19.35 0.34 -0.24
CA VAL A 517 20.58 0.20 0.59
C VAL A 517 21.36 -1.11 0.33
N SER A 518 21.77 -1.29 -0.92
CA SER A 518 22.75 -2.24 -1.47
C SER A 518 23.32 -3.32 -0.51
N ASN A 519 22.64 -4.46 -0.43
CA ASN A 519 22.97 -5.61 0.41
C ASN A 519 22.94 -6.93 -0.38
N SER A 520 23.93 -7.13 -1.26
CA SER A 520 23.96 -8.21 -2.28
C SER A 520 23.90 -9.67 -1.79
N ASP A 521 23.95 -9.90 -0.47
CA ASP A 521 23.74 -11.16 0.21
C ASP A 521 22.32 -11.33 0.80
N GLN A 522 21.52 -10.27 0.85
CA GLN A 522 20.12 -10.20 1.31
C GLN A 522 19.96 -10.84 2.69
N ALA A 523 20.77 -10.37 3.62
CA ALA A 523 20.64 -10.70 5.02
C ALA A 523 19.39 -10.02 5.61
N ASN A 524 18.70 -10.79 6.44
CA ASN A 524 17.57 -10.45 7.29
C ASN A 524 17.68 -11.48 8.43
N THR A 525 17.89 -11.00 9.66
CA THR A 525 18.32 -11.84 10.79
C THR A 525 17.13 -12.41 11.57
N ASP A 526 16.04 -11.66 11.63
CA ASP A 526 14.85 -11.96 12.43
C ASP A 526 13.70 -12.66 11.66
N GLY A 527 13.56 -12.37 10.36
CA GLY A 527 12.53 -12.89 9.47
C GLY A 527 11.52 -11.87 8.91
N ASP A 528 11.72 -10.56 9.07
CA ASP A 528 10.72 -9.51 8.75
C ASP A 528 10.56 -9.15 7.23
N SER A 529 10.00 -7.97 6.95
CA SER A 529 9.85 -7.30 5.66
C SER A 529 11.04 -6.44 5.17
N GLU A 530 11.93 -5.97 6.04
CA GLU A 530 13.14 -5.22 5.74
C GLU A 530 14.38 -6.16 5.84
N GLY A 531 15.48 -5.73 6.45
CA GLY A 531 16.66 -6.57 6.68
C GLY A 531 17.95 -5.78 6.89
N ASP A 532 19.05 -6.49 7.17
CA ASP A 532 20.18 -5.95 7.94
C ASP A 532 20.99 -4.77 7.33
N ALA A 533 20.54 -4.12 6.26
CA ALA A 533 21.17 -2.93 5.69
C ALA A 533 20.26 -1.70 5.64
N CYS A 534 18.97 -1.88 5.86
CA CYS A 534 17.95 -0.83 5.82
C CYS A 534 17.08 -0.78 7.08
N ASP A 535 16.99 -1.90 7.80
CA ASP A 535 16.48 -1.95 9.16
C ASP A 535 17.31 -1.05 10.11
N SER A 536 16.80 -0.87 11.32
CA SER A 536 17.42 -0.14 12.43
C SER A 536 17.36 -0.89 13.77
N ASP A 537 16.86 -2.13 13.76
CA ASP A 537 16.65 -3.04 14.89
C ASP A 537 16.86 -4.47 14.33
N ASP A 538 18.10 -4.78 13.91
CA ASP A 538 18.47 -5.93 13.05
C ASP A 538 17.91 -7.31 13.49
N ASP A 539 17.66 -7.52 14.79
CA ASP A 539 17.12 -8.76 15.36
C ASP A 539 15.76 -8.61 16.09
N ASN A 540 15.13 -7.43 16.03
CA ASN A 540 13.85 -7.08 16.66
C ASN A 540 13.85 -7.34 18.18
N ASP A 541 14.78 -6.72 18.90
CA ASP A 541 14.83 -6.64 20.37
C ASP A 541 14.29 -5.29 20.92
N GLY A 542 14.05 -4.29 20.08
CA GLY A 542 13.52 -2.99 20.49
C GLY A 542 14.58 -1.94 20.85
N LEU A 543 15.87 -2.28 20.74
CA LEU A 543 17.00 -1.36 20.70
C LEU A 543 17.42 -1.12 19.26
N THR A 544 18.25 -0.09 19.04
CA THR A 544 18.78 0.18 17.71
C THR A 544 20.26 -0.13 17.65
N ASP A 545 20.67 -0.93 16.66
CA ASP A 545 22.04 -1.42 16.37
C ASP A 545 23.14 -0.34 16.27
N ASN A 546 22.74 0.93 16.29
CA ASN A 546 23.65 2.07 16.30
C ASN A 546 24.02 2.58 17.72
N PHE A 547 23.24 2.26 18.77
CA PHE A 547 23.49 2.40 20.23
C PHE A 547 22.18 2.20 21.03
N PRO A 548 22.17 1.47 22.17
CA PRO A 548 23.30 0.93 22.92
C PRO A 548 23.78 -0.45 22.44
N ASP A 549 23.01 -1.10 21.58
CA ASP A 549 23.12 -2.51 21.24
C ASP A 549 24.54 -2.97 20.75
N ASN A 550 24.98 -4.11 21.29
CA ASN A 550 26.24 -4.81 21.07
C ASN A 550 26.07 -6.16 20.35
N CYS A 551 24.87 -6.73 20.30
CA CYS A 551 24.57 -8.08 19.81
C CYS A 551 23.74 -8.22 18.51
N PRO A 552 23.54 -7.20 17.63
CA PRO A 552 22.45 -7.16 16.63
C PRO A 552 22.42 -8.27 15.58
N ARG A 553 23.51 -9.04 15.46
CA ARG A 553 23.72 -10.03 14.40
C ARG A 553 24.52 -11.22 14.89
N GLY A 554 23.81 -12.24 15.34
CA GLY A 554 24.38 -13.53 15.72
C GLY A 554 23.65 -14.24 16.85
N GLY A 555 22.71 -13.54 17.49
CA GLY A 555 22.08 -13.91 18.73
C GLY A 555 20.74 -14.62 18.68
N GLU A 556 19.96 -14.46 19.74
CA GLU A 556 18.51 -14.68 19.71
C GLU A 556 17.78 -13.42 19.20
N PHE A 557 16.65 -13.63 18.53
CA PHE A 557 15.95 -12.61 17.74
C PHE A 557 14.43 -12.75 17.91
N ASN A 558 13.64 -11.71 17.62
CA ASN A 558 12.22 -11.57 18.01
C ASN A 558 12.01 -11.73 19.53
N TRP A 559 12.63 -10.88 20.33
CA TRP A 559 12.41 -10.81 21.78
C TRP A 559 12.14 -9.36 22.20
N THR A 560 12.60 -8.93 23.38
CA THR A 560 12.59 -7.52 23.76
C THR A 560 13.64 -7.27 24.84
N SER A 561 14.61 -6.37 24.61
CA SER A 561 15.48 -5.84 25.66
C SER A 561 14.61 -5.18 26.73
N SER A 562 14.61 -5.71 27.94
CA SER A 562 13.76 -5.20 29.01
C SER A 562 14.40 -5.36 30.38
N ARG A 563 14.23 -4.32 31.20
CA ARG A 563 14.86 -4.21 32.52
C ARG A 563 13.90 -3.70 33.56
N ASP A 564 13.64 -4.52 34.57
CA ASP A 564 12.87 -4.14 35.75
C ASP A 564 13.75 -4.12 37.01
N PHE A 565 14.05 -2.92 37.50
CA PHE A 565 14.77 -2.71 38.77
C PHE A 565 13.98 -3.16 40.02
N ASN A 566 12.70 -3.54 39.88
CA ASN A 566 11.85 -4.02 40.97
C ASN A 566 11.77 -5.57 41.02
N ASP A 567 11.96 -6.24 39.88
CA ASP A 567 12.15 -7.69 39.78
C ASP A 567 13.30 -7.98 38.80
N PRO A 568 14.56 -8.01 39.30
CA PRO A 568 15.72 -8.25 38.44
C PRO A 568 15.66 -9.58 37.68
N ALA A 569 14.93 -10.58 38.18
CA ALA A 569 14.78 -11.88 37.54
C ALA A 569 13.73 -11.89 36.41
N SER A 570 12.95 -10.80 36.24
CA SER A 570 12.09 -10.58 35.08
C SER A 570 12.75 -9.74 33.98
N SER A 571 13.99 -9.30 34.18
CA SER A 571 14.77 -8.60 33.14
C SER A 571 15.30 -9.61 32.13
N THR A 572 15.31 -9.21 30.86
CA THR A 572 15.82 -9.98 29.71
C THR A 572 17.16 -9.45 29.19
N ASP A 573 17.49 -8.21 29.54
CA ASP A 573 18.74 -7.48 29.27
C ASP A 573 18.99 -6.56 30.48
N TRP A 574 19.95 -6.90 31.36
CA TRP A 574 20.15 -6.19 32.62
C TRP A 574 21.07 -4.95 32.55
N ASP A 575 22.13 -4.97 31.75
CA ASP A 575 22.99 -3.79 31.55
C ASP A 575 22.39 -2.80 30.51
N ASN A 576 21.53 -3.31 29.63
CA ASN A 576 20.88 -2.65 28.49
C ASN A 576 21.78 -2.42 27.28
N ASP A 577 22.49 -3.47 26.84
CA ASP A 577 23.32 -3.50 25.64
C ASP A 577 22.82 -4.45 24.53
N GLY A 578 21.59 -4.96 24.60
CA GLY A 578 20.99 -5.80 23.55
C GLY A 578 21.50 -7.24 23.49
N CYS A 579 22.40 -7.64 24.40
CA CYS A 579 22.74 -9.04 24.61
C CYS A 579 21.75 -9.67 25.62
N LYS A 580 21.34 -10.92 25.39
CA LYS A 580 20.26 -11.56 26.15
C LYS A 580 20.78 -12.42 27.30
N ASP A 581 20.51 -11.99 28.54
CA ASP A 581 20.92 -12.59 29.82
C ASP A 581 20.85 -14.15 29.88
N ASP A 582 19.78 -14.75 29.35
CA ASP A 582 19.40 -16.14 29.64
C ASP A 582 20.15 -17.22 28.81
N SER A 583 21.12 -16.82 28.00
CA SER A 583 21.41 -17.48 26.73
C SER A 583 22.82 -18.11 26.64
N THR A 584 23.48 -17.99 25.48
CA THR A 584 24.94 -18.26 25.31
C THR A 584 25.66 -17.08 24.65
N GLU A 585 25.00 -15.92 24.66
CA GLU A 585 25.41 -14.67 24.05
C GLU A 585 26.14 -13.82 25.08
N ASP A 586 25.40 -13.41 26.12
CA ASP A 586 25.97 -12.85 27.33
C ASP A 586 26.27 -13.92 28.40
N THR A 587 27.19 -13.58 29.29
CA THR A 587 27.59 -14.27 30.53
C THR A 587 28.26 -13.29 31.53
N ASP A 588 27.92 -11.99 31.49
CA ASP A 588 28.50 -10.90 32.27
C ASP A 588 27.39 -9.84 32.51
N ASP A 589 26.25 -10.27 33.10
CA ASP A 589 24.94 -9.58 33.19
C ASP A 589 24.96 -8.05 33.52
N ASP A 590 25.99 -7.51 34.19
CA ASP A 590 26.15 -6.06 34.43
C ASP A 590 27.46 -5.41 33.92
N ASN A 591 28.20 -6.16 33.10
CA ASN A 591 29.37 -5.76 32.30
C ASN A 591 30.61 -5.32 33.12
N ASP A 592 30.76 -5.90 34.31
CA ASP A 592 31.89 -5.71 35.24
C ASP A 592 33.22 -6.32 34.73
N GLN A 593 33.16 -7.48 34.05
CA GLN A 593 34.24 -8.45 33.76
C GLN A 593 34.38 -9.63 34.74
N VAL A 594 33.42 -9.84 35.65
CA VAL A 594 33.25 -11.05 36.47
C VAL A 594 31.97 -11.77 36.02
N ALA A 595 32.15 -12.86 35.26
CA ALA A 595 31.03 -13.63 34.72
C ALA A 595 30.16 -14.27 35.82
N ASP A 596 28.84 -14.12 35.72
CA ASP A 596 27.79 -14.54 36.69
C ASP A 596 27.97 -15.92 37.31
N GLY A 597 28.50 -16.90 36.57
CA GLY A 597 28.85 -18.22 37.10
C GLY A 597 29.95 -18.26 38.17
N VAL A 598 30.59 -17.13 38.49
CA VAL A 598 31.53 -16.92 39.60
C VAL A 598 31.28 -15.63 40.41
N ASP A 599 30.21 -14.88 40.09
CA ASP A 599 29.85 -13.63 40.73
C ASP A 599 28.83 -13.85 41.89
N SER A 600 28.89 -13.03 42.94
CA SER A 600 27.92 -13.04 44.05
C SER A 600 26.71 -12.13 43.84
N CYS A 601 26.87 -11.05 43.06
CA CYS A 601 25.86 -10.05 42.78
C CYS A 601 25.87 -9.62 41.29
N PRO A 602 25.72 -10.55 40.32
CA PRO A 602 25.84 -10.28 38.88
C PRO A 602 24.82 -9.30 38.27
N ARG A 603 23.98 -8.69 39.10
CA ARG A 603 22.95 -7.73 38.69
C ARG A 603 22.99 -6.52 39.63
N THR A 604 23.94 -5.61 39.39
CA THR A 604 24.17 -4.39 40.19
C THR A 604 22.88 -3.68 40.59
N SER A 605 22.66 -3.53 41.89
CA SER A 605 21.52 -2.85 42.50
C SER A 605 21.43 -1.35 42.19
N TYR A 606 22.40 -0.81 41.44
CA TYR A 606 22.52 0.61 41.15
C TYR A 606 21.83 1.01 39.84
N SER A 607 21.01 2.07 39.88
CA SER A 607 20.26 2.56 38.70
C SER A 607 20.75 3.93 38.20
N PRO A 608 21.11 4.09 36.91
CA PRO A 608 21.35 3.00 35.95
C PRO A 608 22.59 2.17 36.35
N PRO A 609 22.72 0.93 35.82
CA PRO A 609 23.94 0.13 35.94
C PRO A 609 25.18 0.91 35.47
N ARG A 610 26.37 0.35 35.72
CA ARG A 610 27.63 1.10 35.65
C ARG A 610 28.63 0.48 34.65
N PRO A 611 28.45 0.64 33.31
CA PRO A 611 29.25 -0.02 32.27
C PRO A 611 30.62 0.67 32.10
N SER A 612 31.35 0.80 33.20
CA SER A 612 32.57 1.58 33.40
C SER A 612 33.15 1.48 34.82
N TRP A 613 32.43 0.89 35.78
CA TRP A 613 33.09 0.19 36.90
C TRP A 613 33.56 -1.19 36.40
N VAL A 614 34.49 -1.79 37.13
CA VAL A 614 35.08 -3.12 36.91
C VAL A 614 35.65 -3.60 38.24
N SER A 615 35.58 -4.90 38.53
CA SER A 615 36.17 -5.50 39.72
C SER A 615 37.69 -5.26 39.77
N ASP A 616 38.14 -4.71 40.90
CA ASP A 616 39.55 -4.51 41.21
C ASP A 616 39.72 -4.47 42.73
N SER A 617 40.79 -5.13 43.20
CA SER A 617 41.32 -5.28 44.57
C SER A 617 41.48 -4.01 45.44
N THR A 618 40.82 -2.92 45.09
CA THR A 618 40.74 -1.64 45.79
C THR A 618 39.32 -1.02 45.81
N THR A 619 38.32 -1.68 45.20
CA THR A 619 36.87 -1.41 45.32
C THR A 619 36.00 -2.69 45.31
N ASP A 620 36.65 -3.85 45.35
CA ASP A 620 36.19 -5.22 45.59
C ASP A 620 37.36 -5.83 46.41
N ILE A 621 37.12 -6.28 47.64
CA ILE A 621 38.20 -6.67 48.58
C ILE A 621 38.46 -8.19 48.60
N ASP A 622 37.41 -9.00 48.59
CA ASP A 622 37.50 -10.46 48.68
C ASP A 622 37.71 -11.12 47.28
N GLY A 623 37.15 -10.50 46.22
CA GLY A 623 37.28 -10.88 44.82
C GLY A 623 36.07 -11.62 44.22
N ASP A 624 34.85 -11.41 44.73
CA ASP A 624 33.63 -12.10 44.30
C ASP A 624 32.75 -11.36 43.27
N GLY A 625 33.15 -10.17 42.82
CA GLY A 625 32.41 -9.33 41.88
C GLY A 625 31.67 -8.16 42.54
N CYS A 626 31.40 -8.23 43.85
CA CYS A 626 30.68 -7.19 44.54
C CYS A 626 31.55 -5.98 44.91
N ARG A 627 30.89 -4.84 45.08
CA ARG A 627 31.51 -3.53 45.22
C ARG A 627 31.40 -2.98 46.65
N ASP A 628 32.53 -2.94 47.37
CA ASP A 628 32.67 -2.58 48.81
C ASP A 628 31.70 -1.48 49.31
N SER A 629 31.53 -0.43 48.51
CA SER A 629 31.04 0.86 49.00
C SER A 629 29.54 1.08 48.92
N ASP A 630 28.80 0.17 48.28
CA ASP A 630 27.39 0.34 47.90
C ASP A 630 26.68 -0.91 47.33
N GLU A 631 27.37 -2.02 47.09
CA GLU A 631 26.82 -3.25 46.47
C GLU A 631 27.06 -4.48 47.34
N ASP A 632 28.32 -4.66 47.73
CA ASP A 632 28.73 -5.67 48.70
C ASP A 632 28.10 -5.36 50.07
N THR A 633 27.91 -6.42 50.85
CA THR A 633 27.45 -6.36 52.23
C THR A 633 28.32 -7.16 53.18
N ASP A 634 29.40 -7.82 52.76
CA ASP A 634 30.36 -8.61 53.59
C ASP A 634 31.79 -8.35 53.04
N ASP A 635 32.35 -7.15 53.28
CA ASP A 635 33.60 -6.57 52.69
C ASP A 635 34.86 -7.48 52.77
N ASP A 636 34.81 -8.66 53.40
CA ASP A 636 35.91 -9.63 53.44
C ASP A 636 35.53 -11.12 53.33
N GLY A 637 34.24 -11.44 53.11
CA GLY A 637 33.76 -12.77 52.73
C GLY A 637 33.80 -13.82 53.85
N ASP A 638 33.53 -13.42 55.11
CA ASP A 638 33.60 -14.32 56.27
C ASP A 638 32.24 -14.91 56.71
N GLY A 639 31.14 -14.33 56.23
CA GLY A 639 29.76 -14.71 56.51
C GLY A 639 29.02 -13.76 57.48
N PHE A 640 29.52 -12.54 57.70
CA PHE A 640 28.89 -11.53 58.54
C PHE A 640 28.74 -10.19 57.83
N GLU A 641 27.49 -9.75 57.65
CA GLU A 641 27.21 -8.48 56.98
C GLU A 641 27.86 -7.27 57.68
N ASP A 642 28.40 -6.32 56.92
CA ASP A 642 29.00 -5.02 57.30
C ASP A 642 28.21 -4.21 58.33
N ALA A 643 26.88 -4.33 58.28
CA ALA A 643 25.96 -3.64 59.17
C ALA A 643 25.78 -4.35 60.53
N ALA A 644 26.26 -5.59 60.64
CA ALA A 644 26.17 -6.50 61.79
C ALA A 644 27.55 -6.89 62.36
N ASP A 645 28.62 -6.93 61.55
CA ASP A 645 29.99 -7.15 62.02
C ASP A 645 30.56 -5.90 62.74
N ASP A 646 31.24 -6.12 63.87
CA ASP A 646 32.04 -5.11 64.59
C ASP A 646 33.48 -4.97 64.01
N CYS A 647 33.84 -5.79 63.01
CA CYS A 647 35.17 -5.94 62.40
C CYS A 647 35.33 -5.77 60.84
N PRO A 648 34.47 -5.10 60.02
CA PRO A 648 34.12 -5.46 58.62
C PRO A 648 35.21 -5.33 57.51
N THR A 649 36.43 -5.80 57.74
CA THR A 649 37.53 -5.92 56.75
C THR A 649 38.60 -6.93 57.25
N VAL A 650 38.25 -7.80 58.22
CA VAL A 650 39.15 -8.66 58.99
C VAL A 650 38.51 -9.98 59.53
N ILE A 651 38.07 -10.88 58.64
CA ILE A 651 37.74 -12.32 58.83
C ILE A 651 37.85 -12.83 60.27
N GLY A 652 36.70 -13.02 60.93
CA GLY A 652 36.51 -13.69 62.20
C GLY A 652 35.48 -14.83 62.13
N THR A 653 34.73 -15.05 63.22
CA THR A 653 33.70 -16.11 63.35
C THR A 653 32.70 -15.93 64.53
N SER A 654 32.80 -14.90 65.38
CA SER A 654 31.97 -14.82 66.61
C SER A 654 30.56 -14.29 66.33
N THR A 655 29.51 -14.99 66.79
CA THR A 655 28.10 -14.57 66.61
C THR A 655 27.42 -14.04 67.89
N MET A 656 28.17 -13.84 68.98
CA MET A 656 27.63 -13.33 70.25
C MET A 656 28.51 -12.25 70.94
N GLY A 657 28.13 -10.99 70.78
CA GLY A 657 28.39 -9.87 71.69
C GLY A 657 29.30 -8.76 71.17
N THR A 658 30.24 -9.10 70.29
CA THR A 658 30.74 -8.21 69.22
C THR A 658 30.86 -9.12 68.01
N ASP A 659 29.92 -9.02 67.09
CA ASP A 659 29.70 -10.08 66.11
C ASP A 659 30.68 -9.93 64.93
N GLY A 660 30.85 -10.97 64.11
CA GLY A 660 31.83 -11.14 63.01
C GLY A 660 33.30 -11.21 63.44
N CYS A 661 33.69 -10.55 64.54
CA CYS A 661 35.02 -10.60 65.12
C CYS A 661 35.55 -12.00 65.56
N LEU A 662 36.73 -12.05 66.18
CA LEU A 662 37.45 -13.31 66.50
C LEU A 662 36.93 -14.03 67.76
N ASP A 663 36.58 -15.33 67.60
CA ASP A 663 36.35 -16.32 68.67
C ASP A 663 37.60 -17.23 68.83
N SER A 664 38.11 -17.40 70.06
CA SER A 664 39.25 -18.27 70.37
C SER A 664 38.93 -19.71 70.82
N ASP A 665 37.72 -20.03 71.30
CA ASP A 665 37.40 -21.33 71.92
C ASP A 665 36.20 -22.07 71.31
N GLY A 666 35.40 -21.40 70.47
CA GLY A 666 34.39 -21.97 69.59
C GLY A 666 33.00 -22.07 70.22
N ASP A 667 32.67 -21.22 71.19
CA ASP A 667 31.36 -21.18 71.85
C ASP A 667 30.38 -20.16 71.28
N MET A 668 30.80 -19.40 70.26
CA MET A 668 30.11 -18.31 69.57
C MET A 668 30.31 -16.91 70.19
N TRP A 669 30.69 -16.78 71.45
CA TRP A 669 30.96 -15.47 72.04
C TRP A 669 32.32 -14.92 71.62
N SER A 670 32.38 -13.61 71.36
CA SER A 670 33.65 -12.97 71.02
C SER A 670 34.61 -12.94 72.22
N ASP A 671 35.91 -12.98 71.92
CA ASP A 671 37.02 -12.85 72.88
C ASP A 671 36.91 -11.61 73.81
N THR A 672 36.02 -10.65 73.50
CA THR A 672 35.85 -9.39 74.22
C THR A 672 34.60 -9.31 75.09
N THR A 673 33.60 -10.15 74.86
CA THR A 673 32.27 -10.10 75.52
C THR A 673 31.88 -11.33 76.32
N ASP A 674 32.56 -12.47 76.16
CA ASP A 674 32.35 -13.63 77.01
C ASP A 674 32.75 -13.36 78.50
N ASP A 675 31.88 -13.78 79.44
CA ASP A 675 32.16 -13.82 80.89
C ASP A 675 33.01 -15.07 81.29
N CYS A 676 33.10 -16.06 80.40
CA CYS A 676 33.77 -17.36 80.50
C CYS A 676 34.79 -17.74 79.36
N PRO A 677 35.66 -16.84 78.77
CA PRO A 677 36.37 -16.97 77.45
C PRO A 677 37.22 -18.21 77.08
N ASN A 678 37.12 -19.33 77.79
CA ASN A 678 37.88 -20.59 77.65
C ASN A 678 37.03 -21.82 78.12
N GLU A 679 35.74 -21.67 78.46
CA GLU A 679 34.84 -22.72 78.98
C GLU A 679 33.39 -22.60 78.43
N ALA A 680 33.24 -22.68 77.11
CA ALA A 680 31.99 -22.74 76.33
C ALA A 680 30.62 -22.89 77.05
N GLY A 681 29.71 -21.92 76.84
CA GLY A 681 28.34 -21.89 77.34
C GLY A 681 27.36 -21.07 76.48
N ASN A 682 26.07 -21.04 76.87
CA ASN A 682 24.97 -20.59 76.00
C ASN A 682 23.87 -19.77 76.69
N SER A 683 23.95 -19.52 78.00
CA SER A 683 22.95 -18.74 78.74
C SER A 683 22.97 -17.25 78.38
N THR A 684 21.80 -16.60 78.46
CA THR A 684 21.61 -15.20 78.03
C THR A 684 20.77 -14.35 78.99
N ALA A 685 19.99 -14.96 79.89
CA ALA A 685 19.06 -14.25 80.77
C ALA A 685 19.61 -13.97 82.19
N SER A 686 18.96 -13.04 82.89
CA SER A 686 19.19 -12.72 84.32
C SER A 686 20.62 -12.30 84.76
N GLY A 687 21.57 -12.15 83.84
CA GLY A 687 22.91 -11.60 84.10
C GLY A 687 23.98 -12.63 84.47
N LEU A 688 23.93 -13.79 83.82
CA LEU A 688 25.03 -14.75 83.69
C LEU A 688 25.05 -15.18 82.22
N ASN A 689 25.95 -14.59 81.43
CA ASN A 689 26.06 -14.88 80.01
C ASN A 689 27.05 -16.01 79.76
N ALA A 690 26.95 -16.69 78.61
CA ALA A 690 27.91 -17.72 78.16
C ALA A 690 28.20 -18.80 79.22
N CYS A 691 27.19 -19.17 80.02
CA CYS A 691 27.26 -20.27 80.98
C CYS A 691 26.37 -21.43 80.51
N PRO A 692 26.55 -22.67 81.01
CA PRO A 692 25.77 -23.80 80.52
C PRO A 692 24.26 -23.70 80.83
N ASP A 693 23.44 -23.87 79.81
CA ASP A 693 21.99 -23.93 79.86
C ASP A 693 21.47 -25.23 79.20
N GLY A 694 20.57 -25.94 79.88
CA GLY A 694 20.38 -27.40 79.72
C GLY A 694 19.34 -27.84 78.70
N ASP A 695 18.26 -27.07 78.54
CA ASP A 695 17.29 -27.15 77.45
C ASP A 695 17.31 -25.90 76.56
N GLY A 696 17.68 -24.74 77.12
CA GLY A 696 18.16 -23.59 76.34
C GLY A 696 17.14 -22.47 76.12
N ASP A 697 16.22 -22.25 77.06
CA ASP A 697 15.30 -21.10 77.04
C ASP A 697 15.99 -19.75 77.40
N GLY A 698 17.28 -19.79 77.74
CA GLY A 698 18.11 -18.67 78.17
C GLY A 698 18.23 -18.54 79.69
N TRP A 699 17.42 -19.28 80.47
CA TRP A 699 17.32 -19.23 81.94
C TRP A 699 18.21 -20.24 82.68
N ALA A 700 19.30 -20.67 82.06
CA ALA A 700 20.51 -21.19 82.71
C ALA A 700 20.26 -22.32 83.74
N ASP A 701 19.53 -23.37 83.35
CA ASP A 701 19.38 -24.70 84.00
C ASP A 701 18.87 -24.73 85.46
N THR A 702 18.73 -23.56 86.10
CA THR A 702 18.66 -23.41 87.57
C THR A 702 17.48 -22.59 88.06
N ILE A 703 16.72 -21.96 87.16
CA ILE A 703 15.68 -20.97 87.49
C ILE A 703 14.39 -21.02 86.64
N ASP A 704 14.20 -22.00 85.75
CA ASP A 704 12.98 -22.21 84.95
C ASP A 704 11.92 -23.19 85.60
N ASP A 705 10.66 -23.12 85.14
CA ASP A 705 9.47 -23.88 85.57
C ASP A 705 9.14 -25.13 84.70
N ARG A 706 9.69 -25.28 83.47
CA ARG A 706 9.72 -26.57 82.71
C ARG A 706 11.12 -26.92 82.13
N PRO A 707 12.16 -27.26 82.94
CA PRO A 707 13.57 -27.37 82.49
C PRO A 707 13.93 -28.62 81.64
N THR A 708 13.12 -28.88 80.60
CA THR A 708 13.25 -29.87 79.52
C THR A 708 12.41 -29.49 78.28
N ASP A 709 11.84 -28.27 78.24
CA ASP A 709 10.72 -27.86 77.37
C ASP A 709 10.86 -26.35 77.03
N PRO A 710 11.89 -25.98 76.25
CA PRO A 710 12.52 -24.65 76.25
C PRO A 710 11.70 -23.54 75.56
N THR A 711 10.39 -23.72 75.43
CA THR A 711 9.46 -22.77 74.82
C THR A 711 8.29 -22.42 75.74
N VAL A 712 8.00 -23.16 76.82
CA VAL A 712 6.81 -22.94 77.66
C VAL A 712 7.15 -22.77 79.14
N TRP A 713 7.34 -21.51 79.53
CA TRP A 713 7.44 -21.09 80.93
C TRP A 713 6.11 -20.50 81.49
N SER A 714 5.02 -20.38 80.69
CA SER A 714 3.64 -20.07 81.15
C SER A 714 2.53 -20.45 80.14
N ASP A 715 1.35 -20.82 80.66
CA ASP A 715 0.17 -21.37 79.95
C ASP A 715 -1.08 -21.22 80.89
N THR A 716 -2.17 -20.59 80.42
CA THR A 716 -3.30 -20.12 81.27
C THR A 716 -4.69 -20.70 80.90
N ASP A 717 -4.98 -20.93 79.61
CA ASP A 717 -6.35 -21.13 79.09
C ASP A 717 -6.74 -22.63 78.89
N ASP A 718 -5.75 -23.55 78.91
CA ASP A 718 -5.86 -25.01 78.72
C ASP A 718 -6.20 -25.48 77.27
N ASP A 719 -6.16 -24.64 76.21
CA ASP A 719 -6.45 -25.12 74.83
C ASP A 719 -5.34 -26.00 74.21
N GLY A 720 -4.07 -25.67 74.44
CA GLY A 720 -2.89 -26.36 73.89
C GLY A 720 -1.71 -25.45 73.53
N TYR A 721 -1.91 -24.14 73.44
CA TYR A 721 -0.87 -23.15 73.13
C TYR A 721 -0.43 -22.35 74.37
N GLY A 722 0.74 -21.71 74.33
CA GLY A 722 1.34 -21.05 75.50
C GLY A 722 1.04 -19.56 75.63
N ASP A 723 1.08 -19.04 76.87
CA ASP A 723 0.91 -17.61 77.17
C ASP A 723 2.16 -16.79 76.84
N ASN A 724 3.33 -17.40 77.03
CA ASN A 724 4.59 -16.67 77.03
C ASN A 724 5.00 -16.37 75.59
N LEU A 725 5.38 -15.10 75.35
CA LEU A 725 6.06 -14.67 74.12
C LEU A 725 7.32 -15.52 73.92
N GLY A 726 7.29 -16.45 72.97
CA GLY A 726 8.33 -17.46 72.75
C GLY A 726 7.85 -18.91 72.80
N SER A 727 6.62 -19.17 73.25
CA SER A 727 5.96 -20.46 72.99
C SER A 727 5.63 -20.62 71.50
N THR A 728 5.72 -21.84 70.98
CA THR A 728 5.63 -22.11 69.53
C THR A 728 4.70 -23.31 69.22
N PRO A 729 3.47 -23.07 68.73
CA PRO A 729 2.82 -21.75 68.62
C PRO A 729 2.45 -21.15 70.00
N ALA A 730 2.44 -19.82 70.07
CA ALA A 730 1.85 -19.06 71.17
C ALA A 730 0.37 -18.81 70.86
N ASP A 731 -0.47 -18.71 71.89
CA ASP A 731 -1.90 -18.47 71.67
C ASP A 731 -2.15 -17.02 71.18
N ALA A 732 -2.80 -16.89 70.02
CA ALA A 732 -3.24 -15.61 69.45
C ALA A 732 -4.65 -15.19 69.95
N CYS A 733 -5.26 -16.01 70.81
CA CYS A 733 -6.51 -15.81 71.52
C CYS A 733 -6.49 -16.23 73.04
N PRO A 734 -5.54 -15.79 73.92
CA PRO A 734 -5.31 -16.26 75.32
C PRO A 734 -6.44 -16.16 76.39
N ASP A 735 -7.68 -15.94 75.98
CA ASP A 735 -8.91 -15.90 76.79
C ASP A 735 -10.08 -16.62 76.06
N THR A 736 -9.86 -17.27 74.90
CA THR A 736 -10.92 -17.72 73.96
C THR A 736 -10.45 -18.89 73.07
N PRO A 737 -10.72 -20.15 73.45
CA PRO A 737 -10.26 -21.34 72.72
C PRO A 737 -10.80 -21.47 71.29
N GLY A 738 -9.94 -21.91 70.38
CA GLY A 738 -10.21 -22.06 68.95
C GLY A 738 -9.52 -23.27 68.31
N THR A 739 -9.32 -23.21 66.98
CA THR A 739 -8.81 -24.33 66.16
C THR A 739 -8.02 -23.93 64.91
N SER A 740 -7.79 -22.63 64.62
CA SER A 740 -6.89 -22.23 63.51
C SER A 740 -5.49 -22.82 63.69
N THR A 741 -4.88 -23.22 62.56
CA THR A 741 -3.55 -23.85 62.49
C THR A 741 -2.67 -23.32 61.36
N VAL A 742 -3.12 -22.29 60.64
CA VAL A 742 -2.37 -21.65 59.54
C VAL A 742 -1.95 -20.23 59.93
N ASP A 743 -2.91 -19.40 60.35
CA ASP A 743 -2.66 -18.03 60.83
C ASP A 743 -2.61 -17.98 62.38
N ARG A 744 -3.55 -17.30 63.04
CA ARG A 744 -3.65 -17.12 64.48
C ARG A 744 -4.02 -18.42 65.21
N PHE A 745 -3.00 -19.23 65.48
CA PHE A 745 -3.07 -20.41 66.35
C PHE A 745 -3.86 -20.13 67.64
N GLY A 746 -4.78 -21.03 67.97
CA GLY A 746 -5.70 -20.88 69.11
C GLY A 746 -6.97 -20.05 68.82
N CYS A 747 -7.09 -19.39 67.67
CA CYS A 747 -8.30 -18.63 67.31
C CYS A 747 -9.34 -19.42 66.50
N VAL A 748 -10.53 -18.83 66.33
CA VAL A 748 -11.70 -19.51 65.72
C VAL A 748 -11.57 -19.59 64.20
N ASP A 749 -11.79 -20.80 63.69
CA ASP A 749 -11.93 -21.21 62.28
C ASP A 749 -13.44 -21.53 62.03
N ALA A 750 -13.97 -21.18 60.85
CA ALA A 750 -15.41 -21.21 60.56
C ALA A 750 -15.89 -22.45 59.78
N ASP A 751 -15.17 -22.86 58.74
CA ASP A 751 -15.55 -23.95 57.83
C ASP A 751 -14.48 -25.04 57.66
N GLY A 752 -13.26 -24.82 58.14
CA GLY A 752 -12.27 -25.88 58.41
C GLY A 752 -11.10 -25.98 57.43
N ASP A 753 -10.73 -24.89 56.76
CA ASP A 753 -9.51 -24.83 55.93
C ASP A 753 -8.21 -24.76 56.79
N GLY A 754 -8.29 -24.11 57.94
CA GLY A 754 -7.22 -23.92 58.92
C GLY A 754 -6.87 -22.45 59.21
N LEU A 755 -7.47 -21.48 58.53
CA LEU A 755 -7.32 -20.04 58.80
C LEU A 755 -8.37 -19.56 59.82
N SER A 756 -8.15 -18.37 60.40
CA SER A 756 -9.02 -17.78 61.41
C SER A 756 -10.00 -16.77 60.81
N THR A 757 -11.25 -16.88 61.25
CA THR A 757 -12.35 -16.03 60.80
C THR A 757 -12.07 -14.56 61.12
N PRO A 758 -12.34 -13.61 60.20
CA PRO A 758 -12.18 -12.18 60.43
C PRO A 758 -12.83 -11.69 61.74
N THR A 759 -12.03 -11.02 62.57
CA THR A 759 -12.43 -10.51 63.89
C THR A 759 -12.11 -9.02 64.04
N ALA A 760 -12.67 -8.37 65.07
CA ALA A 760 -12.55 -6.92 65.24
C ALA A 760 -11.11 -6.49 65.64
N GLY A 761 -10.25 -6.29 64.63
CA GLY A 761 -8.82 -6.03 64.77
C GLY A 761 -7.92 -7.01 64.01
N TRP A 762 -8.50 -7.97 63.28
CA TRP A 762 -7.82 -8.90 62.36
C TRP A 762 -8.76 -9.11 61.16
N GLY A 763 -8.53 -8.33 60.10
CA GLY A 763 -9.32 -8.37 58.85
C GLY A 763 -8.67 -9.25 57.80
N VAL A 764 -9.26 -9.30 56.60
CA VAL A 764 -8.68 -10.02 55.45
C VAL A 764 -7.33 -9.41 55.08
N ASP A 765 -7.28 -8.08 55.05
CA ASP A 765 -6.10 -7.20 55.02
C ASP A 765 -5.16 -7.31 56.25
N SER A 766 -5.28 -8.39 57.03
CA SER A 766 -4.35 -8.80 58.09
C SER A 766 -3.96 -10.29 58.02
N GLY A 767 -4.45 -11.06 57.04
CA GLY A 767 -4.27 -12.52 56.98
C GLY A 767 -5.35 -13.31 57.72
N ALA A 768 -6.56 -12.76 57.88
CA ALA A 768 -7.75 -13.54 58.18
C ALA A 768 -8.35 -14.11 56.89
N ASP A 769 -9.11 -15.21 56.97
CA ASP A 769 -9.70 -15.84 55.78
C ASP A 769 -10.69 -14.89 55.06
N ALA A 770 -10.54 -14.79 53.73
CA ALA A 770 -11.33 -13.89 52.87
C ALA A 770 -12.77 -14.38 52.61
N PHE A 771 -13.01 -15.70 52.63
CA PHE A 771 -14.28 -16.33 52.28
C PHE A 771 -14.77 -17.32 53.36
N PRO A 772 -15.23 -16.85 54.56
CA PRO A 772 -15.51 -17.70 55.74
C PRO A 772 -16.80 -18.57 55.66
N SER A 773 -17.05 -19.14 54.47
CA SER A 773 -18.10 -20.08 54.14
C SER A 773 -17.80 -20.96 52.91
N ASP A 774 -16.64 -20.80 52.26
CA ASP A 774 -16.13 -21.66 51.20
C ASP A 774 -14.65 -22.00 51.43
N ALA A 775 -14.39 -23.06 52.20
CA ALA A 775 -13.08 -23.68 52.44
C ALA A 775 -12.33 -24.22 51.18
N THR A 776 -12.62 -23.69 49.98
CA THR A 776 -11.76 -23.76 48.80
C THR A 776 -11.11 -22.42 48.44
N GLN A 777 -11.54 -21.31 49.07
CA GLN A 777 -11.03 -19.96 48.90
C GLN A 777 -10.72 -19.33 50.25
N TRP A 778 -9.60 -18.60 50.35
CA TRP A 778 -9.20 -17.91 51.59
C TRP A 778 -8.43 -16.61 51.34
N SER A 779 -8.15 -16.28 50.08
CA SER A 779 -7.40 -15.10 49.64
C SER A 779 -8.06 -14.51 48.38
N ASP A 780 -8.02 -13.19 48.30
CA ASP A 780 -8.64 -12.29 47.33
C ASP A 780 -7.63 -11.13 47.21
N PHE A 781 -6.70 -11.23 46.25
CA PHE A 781 -5.46 -10.43 46.26
C PHE A 781 -5.67 -8.98 45.82
N ASP A 782 -6.66 -8.70 44.96
CA ASP A 782 -6.92 -7.36 44.40
C ASP A 782 -8.28 -6.74 44.81
N GLU A 783 -9.01 -7.40 45.72
CA GLU A 783 -10.27 -6.97 46.34
C GLU A 783 -11.50 -6.94 45.39
N ASP A 784 -11.50 -7.70 44.29
CA ASP A 784 -12.62 -7.77 43.34
C ASP A 784 -13.77 -8.70 43.80
N GLY A 785 -13.45 -9.71 44.63
CA GLY A 785 -14.40 -10.65 45.23
C GLY A 785 -14.49 -12.04 44.57
N PHE A 786 -13.66 -12.35 43.58
CA PHE A 786 -13.30 -13.72 43.20
C PHE A 786 -12.10 -14.21 44.03
N GLY A 787 -11.90 -15.52 44.11
CA GLY A 787 -10.87 -16.11 44.98
C GLY A 787 -9.65 -16.61 44.20
N ASP A 788 -8.46 -16.33 44.74
CA ASP A 788 -7.17 -16.61 44.07
C ASP A 788 -6.97 -18.10 43.73
N ASN A 789 -7.53 -19.02 44.54
CA ASN A 789 -7.30 -20.45 44.37
C ASN A 789 -8.07 -20.97 43.14
N TYR A 790 -7.38 -21.76 42.31
CA TYR A 790 -7.91 -22.21 41.03
C TYR A 790 -8.15 -23.72 41.01
N GLY A 791 -9.24 -24.13 40.36
CA GLY A 791 -9.62 -25.54 40.17
C GLY A 791 -9.60 -26.00 38.72
N ASN A 792 -9.35 -25.10 37.76
CA ASN A 792 -9.32 -25.42 36.35
C ASN A 792 -8.04 -26.17 35.95
N GLU A 793 -8.16 -27.49 35.76
CA GLU A 793 -7.05 -28.36 35.32
C GLU A 793 -6.42 -27.97 33.96
N THR A 794 -6.99 -27.04 33.17
CA THR A 794 -6.41 -26.63 31.87
C THR A 794 -5.47 -25.42 31.92
N TRP A 795 -5.29 -24.78 33.07
CA TRP A 795 -4.30 -23.71 33.25
C TRP A 795 -2.95 -24.32 33.62
N PHE A 796 -2.26 -24.88 32.61
CA PHE A 796 -0.98 -25.59 32.77
C PHE A 796 0.24 -24.66 32.73
N ASP A 797 0.00 -23.41 32.37
CA ASP A 797 0.92 -22.36 31.93
C ASP A 797 0.96 -21.18 32.93
N ARG A 798 0.42 -21.37 34.15
CA ARG A 798 0.51 -20.40 35.24
C ARG A 798 1.98 -20.16 35.63
N PRO A 799 2.46 -18.90 35.67
CA PRO A 799 3.79 -18.56 36.18
C PRO A 799 4.01 -19.01 37.65
N GLU A 800 5.27 -19.25 38.02
CA GLU A 800 5.64 -19.78 39.35
C GLU A 800 5.42 -18.75 40.50
N ASN A 801 5.21 -17.48 40.16
CA ASN A 801 4.86 -16.39 41.08
C ASN A 801 3.34 -16.04 41.10
N TRP A 802 2.49 -16.73 40.32
CA TRP A 802 1.09 -16.32 40.16
C TRP A 802 0.23 -16.75 41.37
N VAL A 803 -0.55 -15.82 41.92
CA VAL A 803 -1.21 -15.94 43.23
C VAL A 803 -2.24 -17.08 43.27
N GLY A 804 -2.44 -17.68 44.45
CA GLY A 804 -3.42 -18.73 44.72
C GLY A 804 -2.93 -20.18 44.53
N GLU A 805 -3.56 -21.13 45.21
CA GLU A 805 -3.23 -22.56 45.14
C GLU A 805 -4.14 -23.37 44.20
N LEU A 806 -3.62 -24.47 43.65
CA LEU A 806 -4.39 -25.43 42.84
C LEU A 806 -5.29 -26.31 43.74
N ILE A 807 -6.52 -25.84 43.98
CA ILE A 807 -7.51 -26.54 44.82
C ILE A 807 -8.53 -27.28 43.94
N THR A 808 -8.54 -28.62 44.06
CA THR A 808 -9.34 -29.50 43.18
C THR A 808 -10.84 -29.27 43.31
N GLY A 809 -11.41 -28.49 42.39
CA GLY A 809 -12.82 -28.13 42.39
C GLY A 809 -13.15 -26.86 43.18
N ALA A 810 -12.21 -25.91 43.28
CA ALA A 810 -12.45 -24.56 43.78
C ALA A 810 -13.67 -23.90 43.12
N THR A 811 -14.40 -23.12 43.89
CA THR A 811 -15.54 -22.31 43.43
C THR A 811 -15.18 -20.83 43.33
N ASP A 812 -15.90 -20.12 42.46
CA ASP A 812 -15.78 -18.66 42.23
C ASP A 812 -14.31 -18.18 42.08
N GLN A 813 -13.53 -19.01 41.37
CA GLN A 813 -12.08 -18.92 41.18
C GLN A 813 -11.66 -17.94 40.08
N ASP A 814 -10.72 -17.06 40.40
CA ASP A 814 -10.25 -15.99 39.53
C ASP A 814 -9.30 -16.46 38.40
N ALA A 815 -9.41 -15.80 37.24
CA ALA A 815 -8.52 -15.93 36.09
C ALA A 815 -7.49 -14.78 35.97
N CYS A 816 -7.62 -13.69 36.73
CA CYS A 816 -6.70 -12.55 36.76
C CYS A 816 -6.36 -12.01 38.18
N PRO A 817 -5.92 -12.84 39.16
CA PRO A 817 -5.76 -12.48 40.61
C PRO A 817 -4.58 -11.54 40.94
N MET A 818 -4.43 -10.50 40.15
CA MET A 818 -3.49 -9.37 40.24
C MET A 818 -4.04 -8.11 39.52
N GLN A 819 -5.25 -8.16 38.94
CA GLN A 819 -5.89 -7.10 38.16
C GLN A 819 -7.43 -7.16 38.35
N PRO A 820 -8.01 -6.36 39.26
CA PRO A 820 -9.37 -6.54 39.73
C PRO A 820 -10.39 -6.28 38.61
N GLY A 821 -11.31 -7.21 38.40
CA GLY A 821 -12.15 -7.27 37.22
C GLY A 821 -13.65 -7.42 37.48
N THR A 822 -14.39 -7.68 36.41
CA THR A 822 -15.81 -8.09 36.47
C THR A 822 -16.21 -9.12 35.42
N SER A 823 -15.28 -9.63 34.61
CA SER A 823 -15.58 -10.63 33.58
C SER A 823 -16.22 -11.89 34.18
N TRP A 824 -17.02 -12.59 33.38
CA TRP A 824 -17.68 -13.85 33.79
C TRP A 824 -18.04 -14.80 32.64
N GLN A 825 -17.84 -14.39 31.38
CA GLN A 825 -18.09 -15.22 30.21
C GLN A 825 -17.02 -16.31 30.05
N ASN A 826 -17.37 -17.42 29.38
CA ASN A 826 -16.51 -18.58 29.09
C ASN A 826 -15.79 -19.26 30.29
N GLY A 827 -15.98 -18.80 31.53
CA GLY A 827 -15.21 -19.25 32.69
C GLY A 827 -13.93 -18.44 32.96
N ILE A 828 -13.80 -17.27 32.33
CA ILE A 828 -12.84 -16.24 32.69
C ILE A 828 -13.56 -15.29 33.67
N LEU A 829 -13.34 -15.54 34.96
CA LEU A 829 -13.87 -14.73 36.07
C LEU A 829 -12.78 -13.75 36.52
N GLY A 830 -13.16 -12.58 37.02
CA GLY A 830 -12.25 -11.62 37.67
C GLY A 830 -11.24 -10.88 36.77
N CYS A 831 -11.33 -11.02 35.45
CA CYS A 831 -10.50 -10.22 34.54
C CYS A 831 -11.13 -8.85 34.20
N PRO A 832 -10.30 -7.86 33.79
CA PRO A 832 -10.77 -6.55 33.35
C PRO A 832 -11.84 -6.61 32.24
N ASP A 833 -12.92 -5.88 32.47
CA ASP A 833 -14.13 -5.83 31.65
C ASP A 833 -14.55 -4.35 31.60
N SER A 834 -14.05 -3.64 30.58
CA SER A 834 -14.03 -2.17 30.54
C SER A 834 -15.40 -1.51 30.33
N ASP A 835 -16.38 -2.25 29.80
CA ASP A 835 -17.74 -1.75 29.56
C ASP A 835 -18.87 -2.51 30.29
N GLY A 836 -18.58 -3.69 30.85
CA GLY A 836 -19.45 -4.41 31.79
C GLY A 836 -20.40 -5.42 31.13
N ASP A 837 -20.08 -5.91 29.93
CA ASP A 837 -20.86 -6.94 29.23
C ASP A 837 -20.58 -8.36 29.79
N GLY A 838 -19.36 -8.60 30.29
CA GLY A 838 -18.89 -9.86 30.88
C GLY A 838 -17.77 -10.60 30.14
N TRP A 839 -17.35 -10.18 28.95
CA TRP A 839 -16.09 -10.65 28.33
C TRP A 839 -14.87 -9.99 29.00
N TRP A 840 -13.66 -10.33 28.53
CA TRP A 840 -12.39 -9.79 29.03
C TRP A 840 -11.75 -8.96 27.91
N ASP A 841 -11.28 -7.75 28.21
CA ASP A 841 -10.76 -6.75 27.27
C ASP A 841 -9.74 -7.26 26.22
N VAL A 842 -9.06 -8.40 26.45
CA VAL A 842 -8.08 -9.01 25.55
C VAL A 842 -8.69 -10.09 24.63
N GLN A 843 -9.85 -10.65 24.99
CA GLN A 843 -10.63 -11.58 24.16
C GLN A 843 -11.81 -10.89 23.47
N ASP A 844 -12.10 -9.65 23.84
CA ASP A 844 -13.17 -8.83 23.30
C ASP A 844 -12.67 -8.00 22.10
N ALA A 845 -13.38 -8.07 20.97
CA ALA A 845 -13.04 -7.30 19.77
C ALA A 845 -13.43 -5.80 19.85
N PHE A 846 -14.30 -5.43 20.80
CA PHE A 846 -14.85 -4.09 20.99
C PHE A 846 -14.90 -3.67 22.49
N PRO A 847 -13.77 -3.56 23.24
CA PRO A 847 -13.73 -3.36 24.70
C PRO A 847 -14.23 -1.98 25.25
N SER A 848 -15.21 -1.37 24.58
CA SER A 848 -15.83 -0.10 24.95
C SER A 848 -17.28 0.07 24.42
N GLU A 849 -17.85 -0.97 23.80
CA GLU A 849 -19.25 -1.02 23.36
C GLU A 849 -19.91 -2.33 23.87
N PRO A 850 -20.64 -2.29 25.02
CA PRO A 850 -21.09 -3.45 25.80
C PRO A 850 -22.27 -4.21 25.17
N THR A 851 -22.28 -4.28 23.84
CA THR A 851 -23.22 -4.99 23.01
C THR A 851 -22.55 -5.70 21.83
N GLN A 852 -21.23 -5.57 21.67
CA GLN A 852 -20.39 -6.26 20.68
C GLN A 852 -19.16 -6.81 21.40
N TRP A 853 -18.68 -7.98 20.99
CA TRP A 853 -17.55 -8.65 21.65
C TRP A 853 -16.72 -9.55 20.72
N ILE A 854 -17.12 -9.69 19.45
CA ILE A 854 -16.47 -10.54 18.45
C ILE A 854 -16.69 -9.97 17.06
N ASP A 855 -15.63 -10.01 16.27
CA ASP A 855 -15.54 -9.69 14.85
C ASP A 855 -14.95 -10.95 14.17
N ALA A 856 -15.71 -11.61 13.31
CA ALA A 856 -15.36 -12.91 12.75
C ALA A 856 -14.55 -12.86 11.44
N ASP A 857 -14.50 -11.72 10.74
CA ASP A 857 -13.77 -11.57 9.47
C ASP A 857 -12.81 -10.37 9.38
N GLY A 858 -12.82 -9.48 10.39
CA GLY A 858 -11.79 -8.49 10.68
C GLY A 858 -12.04 -7.11 10.09
N ASP A 859 -13.31 -6.72 9.90
CA ASP A 859 -13.67 -5.47 9.21
C ASP A 859 -14.01 -4.28 10.14
N GLY A 860 -14.14 -4.54 11.45
CA GLY A 860 -14.44 -3.53 12.45
C GLY A 860 -15.93 -3.33 12.77
N TYR A 861 -16.81 -4.20 12.29
CA TYR A 861 -18.21 -4.30 12.73
C TYR A 861 -18.46 -5.63 13.47
N GLY A 862 -19.28 -5.60 14.53
CA GLY A 862 -19.43 -6.75 15.42
C GLY A 862 -20.56 -7.72 15.06
N ASP A 863 -20.30 -9.03 15.20
CA ASP A 863 -21.20 -10.13 14.83
C ASP A 863 -22.59 -10.06 15.50
N ASN A 864 -22.70 -9.45 16.68
CA ASN A 864 -23.92 -9.54 17.48
C ASN A 864 -25.03 -8.69 16.86
N GLN A 865 -25.86 -9.35 16.05
CA GLN A 865 -27.11 -8.87 15.41
C GLN A 865 -28.14 -8.19 16.34
N SER A 866 -27.87 -8.08 17.65
CA SER A 866 -28.68 -7.36 18.64
C SER A 866 -27.99 -6.15 19.27
N GLY A 867 -26.72 -5.86 18.91
CA GLY A 867 -25.92 -4.77 19.45
C GLY A 867 -25.99 -3.46 18.65
N VAL A 868 -25.07 -2.56 18.97
CA VAL A 868 -24.81 -1.31 18.23
C VAL A 868 -24.03 -1.64 16.97
N ASP A 869 -24.40 -0.94 15.89
CA ASP A 869 -23.76 -0.98 14.57
C ASP A 869 -23.26 -2.39 14.15
N PRO A 870 -24.16 -3.40 14.14
CA PRO A 870 -23.78 -4.78 13.87
C PRO A 870 -23.51 -5.01 12.39
N ASP A 871 -22.52 -5.86 12.14
CA ASP A 871 -22.19 -6.34 10.80
C ASP A 871 -23.38 -7.09 10.17
N ALA A 872 -23.62 -6.86 8.88
CA ALA A 872 -24.68 -7.49 8.09
C ALA A 872 -24.16 -8.59 7.12
N CYS A 873 -22.90 -9.01 7.21
CA CYS A 873 -22.25 -9.98 6.32
C CYS A 873 -21.62 -11.21 7.02
N LEU A 874 -21.12 -11.07 8.25
CA LEU A 874 -20.65 -12.05 9.26
C LEU A 874 -19.45 -12.95 8.90
N ASN A 875 -19.13 -13.09 7.62
CA ASN A 875 -18.07 -13.97 7.09
C ASN A 875 -17.49 -13.40 5.76
N ILE A 876 -17.73 -12.12 5.46
CA ILE A 876 -17.39 -11.43 4.21
C ILE A 876 -17.08 -9.96 4.55
N ALA A 877 -15.87 -9.71 5.04
CA ALA A 877 -15.36 -8.39 5.41
C ALA A 877 -15.68 -7.30 4.37
N GLY A 878 -16.20 -6.16 4.84
CA GLY A 878 -16.72 -5.09 4.03
C GLY A 878 -16.36 -3.68 4.50
N ASN A 879 -16.99 -2.70 3.84
CA ASN A 879 -16.65 -1.28 3.97
C ASN A 879 -17.87 -0.35 3.81
N SER A 880 -19.06 -0.89 3.56
CA SER A 880 -20.32 -0.16 3.56
C SER A 880 -20.63 0.42 4.95
N THR A 881 -21.18 1.63 4.97
CA THR A 881 -21.42 2.45 6.18
C THR A 881 -22.85 2.99 6.31
N ILE A 882 -23.76 2.71 5.35
CA ILE A 882 -25.06 3.37 5.22
C ILE A 882 -26.27 2.42 5.35
N ASP A 883 -26.28 1.28 4.66
CA ASP A 883 -27.47 0.39 4.58
C ASP A 883 -27.24 -1.00 5.21
N ARG A 884 -26.09 -1.62 4.92
CA ARG A 884 -25.58 -2.85 5.53
C ARG A 884 -24.14 -2.62 5.94
N LEU A 885 -23.95 -2.34 7.23
CA LEU A 885 -22.63 -2.23 7.83
C LEU A 885 -21.86 -3.55 7.65
N GLY A 886 -20.54 -3.47 7.49
CA GLY A 886 -19.66 -4.62 7.29
C GLY A 886 -19.82 -5.39 5.98
N CYS A 887 -20.57 -4.85 5.01
CA CYS A 887 -20.73 -5.48 3.70
C CYS A 887 -19.90 -4.80 2.61
N THR A 888 -19.54 -5.56 1.57
CA THR A 888 -18.76 -5.08 0.43
C THR A 888 -19.43 -3.89 -0.24
N ASP A 889 -18.66 -2.82 -0.43
CA ASP A 889 -19.00 -1.60 -1.16
C ASP A 889 -17.87 -1.39 -2.20
N THR A 890 -18.17 -1.62 -3.49
CA THR A 890 -17.16 -1.68 -4.54
C THR A 890 -16.58 -0.31 -4.93
N ASP A 891 -17.29 0.81 -4.73
CA ASP A 891 -16.86 2.14 -5.20
C ASP A 891 -16.68 3.21 -4.10
N GLY A 892 -17.20 2.97 -2.91
CA GLY A 892 -16.95 3.77 -1.70
C GLY A 892 -17.97 4.89 -1.45
N ASP A 893 -19.18 4.83 -2.01
CA ASP A 893 -20.27 5.76 -1.65
C ASP A 893 -20.77 5.55 -0.20
N GLY A 894 -20.55 4.35 0.36
CA GLY A 894 -20.97 3.90 1.67
C GLY A 894 -22.08 2.84 1.67
N ARG A 895 -22.49 2.27 0.53
CA ARG A 895 -23.59 1.30 0.42
C ARG A 895 -23.16 -0.07 -0.06
N SER A 896 -23.90 -1.08 0.36
CA SER A 896 -23.60 -2.47 0.04
C SER A 896 -23.98 -2.89 -1.38
N ASP A 897 -23.09 -3.69 -1.98
CA ASP A 897 -23.31 -4.39 -3.24
C ASP A 897 -24.58 -5.29 -3.20
N PRO A 898 -25.37 -5.35 -4.29
CA PRO A 898 -26.56 -6.18 -4.41
C PRO A 898 -26.25 -7.68 -4.46
N GLU A 899 -26.60 -8.36 -3.37
CA GLU A 899 -26.48 -9.79 -3.19
C GLU A 899 -27.80 -10.55 -3.45
N LEU A 900 -27.71 -11.89 -3.47
CA LEU A 900 -28.89 -12.78 -3.56
C LEU A 900 -29.88 -12.63 -2.38
N SER A 901 -29.41 -12.08 -1.25
CA SER A 901 -30.19 -11.81 -0.02
C SER A 901 -30.70 -10.36 0.06
N TRP A 902 -30.02 -9.44 -0.61
CA TRP A 902 -30.18 -7.99 -0.49
C TRP A 902 -30.00 -7.37 -1.87
N THR A 903 -31.11 -7.21 -2.59
CA THR A 903 -31.11 -6.68 -3.96
C THR A 903 -31.32 -5.16 -3.95
N VAL A 904 -31.21 -4.50 -5.11
CA VAL A 904 -31.54 -3.07 -5.27
C VAL A 904 -32.93 -2.71 -4.72
N VAL A 905 -33.92 -3.60 -4.89
CA VAL A 905 -35.29 -3.51 -4.34
C VAL A 905 -35.34 -3.51 -2.80
N ASN A 906 -34.23 -3.86 -2.13
CA ASN A 906 -34.07 -3.82 -0.68
C ASN A 906 -33.36 -2.53 -0.18
N GLY A 907 -32.68 -1.79 -1.05
CA GLY A 907 -31.85 -0.63 -0.71
C GLY A 907 -30.34 -0.84 -0.93
N ALA A 908 -29.93 -1.96 -1.54
CA ALA A 908 -28.59 -2.16 -2.07
C ALA A 908 -28.32 -1.20 -3.23
N ASP A 909 -27.05 -0.97 -3.53
CA ASP A 909 -26.62 -0.08 -4.59
C ASP A 909 -26.87 -0.64 -6.02
N GLU A 910 -27.48 0.17 -6.89
CA GLU A 910 -27.74 -0.17 -8.30
C GLU A 910 -26.51 0.06 -9.21
N PHE A 911 -25.58 0.97 -8.84
CA PHE A 911 -24.60 1.58 -9.75
C PHE A 911 -23.14 1.09 -9.60
N ARG A 912 -22.69 0.65 -8.42
CA ARG A 912 -21.52 -0.22 -8.06
C ARG A 912 -20.12 0.15 -8.54
N LEU A 913 -19.99 1.16 -9.38
CA LEU A 913 -18.76 1.62 -10.05
C LEU A 913 -18.80 3.14 -10.29
N GLU A 914 -19.76 3.85 -9.68
CA GLU A 914 -20.01 5.28 -9.82
C GLU A 914 -20.47 5.84 -8.47
N PRO A 915 -19.54 6.22 -7.56
CA PRO A 915 -19.79 6.56 -6.15
C PRO A 915 -20.50 7.91 -5.94
N THR A 916 -21.32 8.31 -6.92
CA THR A 916 -22.20 9.47 -6.88
C THR A 916 -23.64 9.14 -7.28
N GLN A 917 -23.95 7.87 -7.57
CA GLN A 917 -25.29 7.33 -7.81
C GLN A 917 -25.48 6.03 -7.03
N TRP A 918 -26.73 5.71 -6.66
CA TRP A 918 -27.00 4.47 -5.90
C TRP A 918 -28.42 3.91 -6.00
N PHE A 919 -29.41 4.71 -6.41
CA PHE A 919 -30.78 4.26 -6.67
C PHE A 919 -31.23 4.71 -8.05
N ASP A 920 -32.00 3.85 -8.74
CA ASP A 920 -32.83 4.17 -9.90
C ASP A 920 -34.28 3.89 -9.49
N THR A 921 -35.08 4.93 -9.28
CA THR A 921 -36.45 4.78 -8.77
C THR A 921 -37.46 4.24 -9.81
N ASP A 922 -37.14 4.22 -11.11
CA ASP A 922 -38.10 3.82 -12.16
C ASP A 922 -37.62 2.87 -13.29
N ASP A 923 -36.43 2.28 -13.13
CA ASP A 923 -35.77 1.26 -13.98
C ASP A 923 -35.22 1.79 -15.33
N ASP A 924 -34.83 3.08 -15.46
CA ASP A 924 -34.42 3.71 -16.73
C ASP A 924 -32.91 3.68 -17.07
N GLY A 925 -32.05 3.59 -16.05
CA GLY A 925 -30.59 3.57 -16.15
C GLY A 925 -29.87 4.86 -15.73
N TYR A 926 -30.59 5.89 -15.27
CA TYR A 926 -30.03 7.10 -14.67
C TYR A 926 -30.34 7.18 -13.16
N GLY A 927 -29.35 7.54 -12.35
CA GLY A 927 -29.48 7.51 -10.89
C GLY A 927 -30.17 8.74 -10.29
N ASP A 928 -30.97 8.54 -9.23
CA ASP A 928 -31.81 9.53 -8.57
C ASP A 928 -31.08 10.81 -8.10
N GLU A 929 -29.75 10.74 -7.87
CA GLU A 929 -28.98 11.86 -7.31
C GLU A 929 -28.57 12.85 -8.40
N ILE A 930 -29.43 13.84 -8.62
CA ILE A 930 -29.30 14.99 -9.55
C ILE A 930 -27.99 15.81 -9.45
N ASN A 931 -27.10 15.53 -8.49
CA ASN A 931 -25.79 16.17 -8.36
C ASN A 931 -24.60 15.23 -8.69
N GLY A 932 -24.86 13.93 -8.86
CA GLY A 932 -23.88 12.93 -9.27
C GLY A 932 -23.70 12.85 -10.79
N PHE A 933 -22.98 11.83 -11.24
CA PHE A 933 -22.73 11.55 -12.66
C PHE A 933 -24.04 11.18 -13.37
N GLU A 934 -24.31 11.85 -14.50
CA GLU A 934 -25.54 11.71 -15.34
C GLU A 934 -26.87 11.61 -14.56
N GLY A 935 -26.95 12.25 -13.38
CA GLY A 935 -28.08 12.11 -12.46
C GLY A 935 -29.44 12.54 -13.03
N ASP A 936 -30.46 11.75 -12.75
CA ASP A 936 -31.78 11.89 -13.33
C ASP A 936 -32.49 13.18 -12.88
N SER A 937 -33.03 13.88 -13.87
CA SER A 937 -33.82 15.09 -13.74
C SER A 937 -35.33 14.83 -13.61
N CYS A 938 -35.78 13.57 -13.67
CA CYS A 938 -37.17 13.13 -13.59
C CYS A 938 -37.46 11.85 -12.74
N PRO A 939 -36.95 11.63 -11.49
CA PRO A 939 -36.93 10.30 -10.79
C PRO A 939 -38.27 9.64 -10.35
N ASP A 940 -39.36 9.90 -11.05
CA ASP A 940 -40.69 9.29 -10.90
C ASP A 940 -41.25 8.87 -12.30
N VAL A 941 -40.50 9.03 -13.41
CA VAL A 941 -41.02 9.14 -14.79
C VAL A 941 -40.08 8.61 -15.93
N TYR A 942 -39.62 7.36 -15.85
CA TYR A 942 -38.93 6.55 -16.90
C TYR A 942 -38.66 7.28 -18.22
N GLY A 943 -37.41 7.70 -18.38
CA GLY A 943 -36.90 8.42 -19.51
C GLY A 943 -36.00 7.64 -20.42
N LEU A 944 -35.35 8.39 -21.32
CA LEU A 944 -34.15 8.03 -22.09
C LEU A 944 -33.44 9.30 -22.66
N SER A 945 -33.85 10.51 -22.25
CA SER A 945 -33.21 11.75 -22.68
C SER A 945 -31.81 11.90 -22.05
N LYS A 946 -30.93 12.63 -22.74
CA LYS A 946 -29.49 12.72 -22.39
C LYS A 946 -28.75 13.95 -22.94
N PHE A 947 -29.47 14.92 -23.51
CA PHE A 947 -28.87 16.11 -24.13
C PHE A 947 -29.26 17.44 -23.46
N ASP A 948 -30.45 17.52 -22.86
CA ASP A 948 -30.90 18.67 -22.06
C ASP A 948 -31.17 18.31 -20.60
N ARG A 949 -31.72 17.11 -20.37
CA ARG A 949 -31.94 16.46 -19.08
C ARG A 949 -31.61 14.98 -19.21
N PHE A 950 -31.03 14.37 -18.17
CA PHE A 950 -30.91 12.91 -18.07
C PHE A 950 -32.20 12.33 -17.47
N GLY A 951 -32.48 11.05 -17.75
CA GLY A 951 -33.62 10.25 -17.26
C GLY A 951 -35.05 10.79 -17.43
N CYS A 952 -35.24 11.85 -18.23
CA CYS A 952 -36.57 12.36 -18.55
C CYS A 952 -37.19 11.67 -19.77
N LEU A 953 -38.52 11.59 -19.78
CA LEU A 953 -39.33 11.06 -20.88
C LEU A 953 -38.91 11.66 -22.23
N ASP A 954 -38.47 10.81 -23.15
CA ASP A 954 -38.20 11.11 -24.55
C ASP A 954 -39.12 10.20 -25.39
N THR A 955 -40.18 10.79 -25.97
CA THR A 955 -41.22 10.00 -26.66
C THR A 955 -40.76 9.44 -28.01
N ASP A 956 -39.84 10.10 -28.73
CA ASP A 956 -39.44 9.69 -30.10
C ASP A 956 -38.00 9.17 -30.25
N ARG A 957 -37.15 9.42 -29.25
CA ARG A 957 -35.77 8.92 -29.06
C ARG A 957 -34.71 9.66 -29.85
N ASP A 958 -34.86 10.97 -30.04
CA ASP A 958 -33.80 11.87 -30.54
C ASP A 958 -32.76 12.24 -29.46
N GLY A 959 -33.10 12.13 -28.17
CA GLY A 959 -32.23 12.35 -27.01
C GLY A 959 -32.54 13.60 -26.18
N TYR A 960 -33.52 14.42 -26.58
CA TYR A 960 -34.02 15.56 -25.81
C TYR A 960 -35.33 15.22 -25.07
N SER A 961 -35.57 15.87 -23.93
CA SER A 961 -36.74 15.58 -23.09
C SER A 961 -38.05 16.22 -23.57
N ASP A 962 -39.17 15.50 -23.40
CA ASP A 962 -40.53 15.98 -23.59
C ASP A 962 -40.82 17.22 -22.69
N PRO A 963 -41.60 18.21 -23.15
CA PRO A 963 -41.88 19.44 -22.39
C PRO A 963 -42.96 19.24 -21.32
N ASP A 964 -42.63 19.58 -20.08
CA ASP A 964 -43.48 19.38 -18.90
C ASP A 964 -43.89 20.70 -18.18
N GLY A 965 -44.18 20.62 -16.87
CA GLY A 965 -44.60 21.77 -16.05
C GLY A 965 -43.46 22.59 -15.44
N ASN A 966 -42.25 22.03 -15.41
CA ASN A 966 -41.02 22.60 -14.84
C ASN A 966 -39.99 22.91 -15.92
N TRP A 967 -39.93 22.11 -16.99
CA TRP A 967 -39.01 22.27 -18.12
C TRP A 967 -39.79 22.47 -19.42
N THR A 968 -39.62 23.63 -20.07
CA THR A 968 -40.43 24.01 -21.24
C THR A 968 -39.58 24.22 -22.50
N LEU A 969 -40.26 24.45 -23.64
CA LEU A 969 -39.65 24.83 -24.93
C LEU A 969 -38.80 26.12 -24.88
N ALA A 970 -38.86 26.89 -23.77
CA ALA A 970 -38.02 28.07 -23.55
C ALA A 970 -36.75 27.76 -22.73
N ASP A 971 -36.69 26.59 -22.09
CA ASP A 971 -35.64 26.15 -21.17
C ASP A 971 -34.72 25.11 -21.82
N GLY A 972 -35.28 24.21 -22.65
CA GLY A 972 -34.51 23.26 -23.48
C GLY A 972 -35.31 22.14 -24.14
N ALA A 973 -36.49 21.82 -23.59
CA ALA A 973 -37.32 20.68 -23.99
C ALA A 973 -37.71 20.66 -25.47
N ASP A 974 -37.90 19.46 -26.03
CA ASP A 974 -38.21 19.28 -27.44
C ASP A 974 -39.62 19.78 -27.85
N ALA A 975 -39.71 20.31 -29.07
CA ALA A 975 -40.89 20.90 -29.67
C ALA A 975 -41.67 19.96 -30.60
N TYR A 976 -41.22 18.72 -30.80
CA TYR A 976 -41.62 17.85 -31.91
C TYR A 976 -42.04 16.41 -31.56
N ILE A 977 -41.64 15.81 -30.43
CA ILE A 977 -42.08 14.59 -29.66
C ILE A 977 -42.67 13.34 -30.38
N ASP A 978 -42.85 13.38 -31.69
CA ASP A 978 -43.40 12.36 -32.59
C ASP A 978 -42.51 12.24 -33.86
N ASP A 979 -41.39 12.98 -33.96
CA ASP A 979 -40.52 13.11 -35.15
C ASP A 979 -39.01 13.21 -34.77
N PRO A 980 -38.32 12.06 -34.63
CA PRO A 980 -36.91 11.95 -34.17
C PRO A 980 -35.90 12.36 -35.26
N SER A 981 -36.25 13.39 -36.03
CA SER A 981 -35.42 14.00 -37.06
C SER A 981 -35.38 15.52 -36.99
N THR A 982 -36.09 16.15 -36.03
CA THR A 982 -36.23 17.62 -35.96
C THR A 982 -36.40 18.22 -34.55
N HIS A 983 -35.34 18.33 -33.73
CA HIS A 983 -35.32 19.35 -32.68
C HIS A 983 -35.11 20.76 -33.29
N ILE A 984 -35.70 21.80 -32.69
CA ILE A 984 -35.47 23.21 -33.09
C ILE A 984 -35.27 24.10 -31.86
N PHE A 985 -34.02 24.54 -31.65
CA PHE A 985 -33.70 25.63 -30.72
C PHE A 985 -34.47 26.91 -31.08
N VAL A 986 -35.34 27.38 -30.18
CA VAL A 986 -36.01 28.67 -30.28
C VAL A 986 -35.15 29.73 -29.58
N GLU A 987 -34.30 30.43 -30.34
CA GLU A 987 -33.61 31.62 -29.80
C GLU A 987 -34.64 32.63 -29.23
N PRO A 988 -34.50 33.08 -27.97
CA PRO A 988 -35.47 34.00 -27.37
C PRO A 988 -35.37 35.40 -27.99
N GLU A 989 -36.31 35.74 -28.90
CA GLU A 989 -36.33 37.03 -29.59
C GLU A 989 -36.42 38.23 -28.61
N PRO A 990 -35.62 39.30 -28.80
CA PRO A 990 -35.55 40.41 -27.86
C PRO A 990 -36.77 41.33 -27.94
N ILE A 991 -37.57 41.37 -26.86
CA ILE A 991 -38.73 42.26 -26.72
C ILE A 991 -38.28 43.73 -26.77
N LYS A 992 -38.51 44.38 -27.91
CA LYS A 992 -38.42 45.83 -28.04
C LYS A 992 -39.70 46.49 -27.53
N SER A 993 -39.57 47.34 -26.53
CA SER A 993 -40.54 48.42 -26.25
C SER A 993 -39.77 49.74 -26.14
N ASP A 994 -40.25 50.77 -26.83
CA ASP A 994 -39.52 52.03 -27.00
C ASP A 994 -39.66 52.95 -25.77
N GLU A 995 -38.54 53.44 -25.22
CA GLU A 995 -38.48 54.78 -24.62
C GLU A 995 -37.08 55.42 -24.81
N GLU A 996 -36.99 56.75 -24.66
CA GLU A 996 -36.18 57.57 -25.56
C GLU A 996 -34.65 57.61 -25.35
N ASN A 997 -33.94 57.53 -26.48
CA ASN A 997 -32.51 57.83 -26.67
C ASN A 997 -31.97 59.05 -25.89
N PHE A 998 -30.83 58.89 -25.20
CA PHE A 998 -29.87 60.00 -25.04
C PHE A 998 -28.39 59.53 -24.95
N PHE A 999 -27.63 59.81 -26.02
CA PHE A 999 -26.18 59.64 -26.18
C PHE A 999 -25.54 58.25 -26.05
N ALA A 1000 -25.35 57.60 -27.20
CA ALA A 1000 -24.09 56.90 -27.47
C ALA A 1000 -23.03 57.90 -27.99
N SER A 1001 -21.79 57.80 -27.51
CA SER A 1001 -20.62 58.51 -28.06
C SER A 1001 -19.33 57.78 -27.65
N PRO A 1002 -18.42 57.42 -28.58
CA PRO A 1002 -17.23 56.62 -28.28
C PRO A 1002 -16.12 57.47 -27.64
N LEU A 1003 -16.36 58.02 -26.45
CA LEU A 1003 -15.43 58.97 -25.82
C LEU A 1003 -15.58 59.12 -24.29
N MET A 1004 -15.73 58.01 -23.53
CA MET A 1004 -15.48 57.99 -22.07
C MET A 1004 -15.37 56.55 -21.51
N LEU A 1005 -14.16 55.99 -21.48
CA LEU A 1005 -13.79 54.93 -20.52
C LEU A 1005 -12.29 54.97 -20.12
N VAL A 1006 -11.69 56.16 -20.17
CA VAL A 1006 -10.28 56.46 -19.79
C VAL A 1006 -10.14 56.54 -18.25
N VAL A 1007 -10.83 55.66 -17.52
CA VAL A 1007 -11.05 55.79 -16.06
C VAL A 1007 -10.80 54.50 -15.27
N TYR A 1008 -10.86 53.31 -15.89
CA TYR A 1008 -10.68 52.02 -15.20
C TYR A 1008 -9.42 51.22 -15.61
N GLY A 1009 -8.50 51.81 -16.37
CA GLY A 1009 -7.23 51.20 -16.77
C GLY A 1009 -6.02 51.58 -15.89
N LEU A 1010 -6.20 51.80 -14.57
CA LEU A 1010 -5.16 52.49 -13.76
C LEU A 1010 -5.06 52.11 -12.26
N VAL A 1011 -5.45 50.89 -11.85
CA VAL A 1011 -5.38 50.48 -10.41
C VAL A 1011 -4.66 49.14 -10.15
N VAL A 1012 -4.73 48.15 -11.06
CA VAL A 1012 -4.39 46.74 -10.73
C VAL A 1012 -2.95 46.31 -11.13
N LEU A 1013 -2.12 47.21 -11.69
CA LEU A 1013 -0.75 46.87 -12.18
C LEU A 1013 0.37 47.81 -11.68
N VAL A 1014 0.36 48.22 -10.41
CA VAL A 1014 1.45 49.05 -9.82
C VAL A 1014 1.80 48.70 -8.35
N LEU A 1015 1.46 47.50 -7.84
CA LEU A 1015 1.79 47.08 -6.46
C LEU A 1015 2.41 45.68 -6.34
N ALA A 1016 3.24 45.30 -7.30
CA ALA A 1016 4.29 44.31 -7.10
C ALA A 1016 5.66 45.01 -7.20
N GLY A 1017 6.48 44.92 -6.14
CA GLY A 1017 7.90 45.31 -6.16
C GLY A 1017 8.22 46.80 -5.93
N LEU A 1018 8.30 47.23 -4.67
CA LEU A 1018 9.29 48.21 -4.19
C LEU A 1018 9.38 48.13 -2.65
N GLY A 1019 10.51 47.64 -2.12
CA GLY A 1019 10.67 47.37 -0.68
C GLY A 1019 11.59 48.35 0.06
N PHE A 1020 12.20 47.83 1.13
CA PHE A 1020 13.38 48.35 1.84
C PHE A 1020 13.19 49.40 2.98
N MET A 1021 13.01 48.85 4.19
CA MET A 1021 13.71 49.21 5.44
C MET A 1021 13.46 50.55 6.20
N MET A 1022 13.22 50.38 7.52
CA MET A 1022 13.65 51.21 8.68
C MET A 1022 13.18 52.70 8.74
N THR A 1023 12.71 53.25 9.87
CA THR A 1023 13.31 53.22 11.22
C THR A 1023 12.35 53.58 12.38
N ARG A 1024 12.44 52.80 13.48
CA ARG A 1024 12.51 53.22 14.91
C ARG A 1024 11.47 54.23 15.53
N LYS A 1025 10.80 53.72 16.58
CA LYS A 1025 10.66 54.30 17.96
C LYS A 1025 9.68 55.51 18.14
N ARG A 1026 9.02 55.74 19.30
CA ARG A 1026 9.04 55.07 20.64
C ARG A 1026 7.85 55.45 21.57
N ASP A 1027 7.68 54.65 22.63
CA ASP A 1027 7.13 54.93 23.99
C ASP A 1027 5.68 55.48 24.18
N GLY A 1028 4.97 55.09 25.26
CA GLY A 1028 4.15 56.10 25.96
C GLY A 1028 2.98 55.84 26.92
N ALA A 1029 2.65 54.61 27.37
CA ALA A 1029 2.00 54.30 28.68
C ALA A 1029 0.61 54.89 29.16
N ASP A 1030 -0.10 54.03 29.92
CA ASP A 1030 -0.91 54.28 31.14
C ASP A 1030 -2.43 54.64 31.20
N VAL A 1031 -3.22 53.60 31.58
CA VAL A 1031 -4.13 53.50 32.76
C VAL A 1031 -5.41 54.38 32.87
N ALA A 1032 -6.61 53.75 32.85
CA ALA A 1032 -7.57 53.66 34.00
C ALA A 1032 -9.01 53.12 33.70
N LYS A 1033 -9.35 52.02 34.38
CA LYS A 1033 -10.68 51.46 34.81
C LYS A 1033 -11.96 52.34 34.69
N GLN A 1034 -13.10 51.76 34.26
CA GLN A 1034 -14.25 51.35 35.13
C GLN A 1034 -15.48 50.74 34.39
N LEU A 1035 -16.17 49.79 35.06
CA LEU A 1035 -17.49 49.16 34.77
C LEU A 1035 -18.68 50.11 35.16
N PRO A 1036 -19.99 49.88 34.83
CA PRO A 1036 -20.70 48.59 34.94
C PRO A 1036 -22.02 48.26 34.13
N ASN A 1037 -22.48 47.01 34.31
CA ASN A 1037 -23.88 46.53 34.61
C ASN A 1037 -24.89 46.02 33.54
N MET A 1038 -25.34 44.75 33.77
CA MET A 1038 -26.67 44.10 33.58
C MET A 1038 -27.31 43.98 32.17
N GLY A 1039 -27.97 42.87 31.77
CA GLY A 1039 -28.07 41.51 32.36
C GLY A 1039 -29.43 40.77 32.14
N MET A 1040 -29.41 39.41 32.15
CA MET A 1040 -30.55 38.44 32.26
C MET A 1040 -31.47 38.24 31.03
N HIS A 1041 -32.19 37.12 30.77
CA HIS A 1041 -32.45 35.81 31.46
C HIS A 1041 -32.84 34.73 30.38
N GLN A 1042 -32.40 33.46 30.46
CA GLN A 1042 -33.06 32.24 31.04
C GLN A 1042 -34.42 31.71 30.45
N PRO A 1043 -34.55 30.38 30.19
CA PRO A 1043 -35.82 29.65 29.93
C PRO A 1043 -36.29 28.76 31.13
N MET A 1044 -37.47 28.10 31.04
CA MET A 1044 -37.99 27.14 32.06
C MET A 1044 -38.91 26.01 31.51
N GLN A 1045 -38.65 24.79 32.02
CA GLN A 1045 -39.51 23.62 32.37
C GLN A 1045 -40.97 23.44 31.86
N GLN A 1046 -41.35 22.17 31.60
CA GLN A 1046 -42.60 21.57 32.13
C GLN A 1046 -42.49 20.02 32.33
N GLN A 1047 -43.45 19.37 33.02
CA GLN A 1047 -43.28 18.04 33.64
C GLN A 1047 -44.62 17.30 33.98
N VAL A 1048 -44.56 15.97 34.22
CA VAL A 1048 -45.49 15.07 34.99
C VAL A 1048 -46.73 14.46 34.29
N VAL A 1049 -46.91 13.12 34.41
CA VAL A 1049 -48.05 12.38 35.05
C VAL A 1049 -47.80 10.84 35.02
N MET A 1050 -48.09 10.13 36.14
CA MET A 1050 -48.25 8.66 36.24
C MET A 1050 -49.68 8.29 36.68
N PRO A 1051 -50.11 7.00 36.53
CA PRO A 1051 -50.99 6.42 37.56
C PRO A 1051 -50.87 4.90 37.85
N ALA A 1052 -50.77 4.59 39.15
CA ALA A 1052 -51.31 3.41 39.86
C ALA A 1052 -50.72 1.99 39.63
N ALA A 1053 -50.67 1.19 40.71
CA ALA A 1053 -50.11 -0.16 40.78
C ALA A 1053 -51.12 -1.18 41.35
N GLN A 1054 -50.90 -2.50 41.14
CA GLN A 1054 -51.54 -3.54 41.97
C GLN A 1054 -50.81 -4.92 42.00
N GLN A 1055 -50.52 -5.36 43.23
CA GLN A 1055 -50.41 -6.75 43.75
C GLN A 1055 -49.24 -7.68 43.34
N ASN A 1056 -48.32 -7.83 44.29
CA ASN A 1056 -47.45 -9.00 44.54
C ASN A 1056 -48.29 -10.25 44.94
N PRO A 1057 -47.75 -11.48 44.81
CA PRO A 1057 -47.50 -12.24 46.05
C PRO A 1057 -46.16 -13.02 46.11
N TYR A 1058 -45.43 -12.79 47.22
CA TYR A 1058 -44.56 -13.69 48.01
C TYR A 1058 -44.40 -15.17 47.55
N VAL A 1059 -43.23 -15.78 47.71
CA VAL A 1059 -42.45 -15.87 48.97
C VAL A 1059 -40.93 -15.80 48.75
N GLN A 1060 -40.23 -15.06 49.61
CA GLN A 1060 -38.78 -15.20 49.89
C GLN A 1060 -38.56 -15.87 51.26
N PRO A 1061 -37.33 -16.33 51.52
CA PRO A 1061 -36.49 -15.64 52.51
C PRO A 1061 -35.15 -15.20 51.89
N THR A 1062 -34.60 -13.97 52.04
CA THR A 1062 -34.39 -13.07 53.21
C THR A 1062 -33.57 -13.71 54.33
N GLN A 1063 -32.48 -13.14 54.89
CA GLN A 1063 -31.89 -11.78 54.83
C GLN A 1063 -30.49 -11.89 55.51
N THR A 1064 -29.58 -10.91 55.64
CA THR A 1064 -29.58 -9.42 55.56
C THR A 1064 -28.10 -8.98 55.37
N GLN A 1065 -27.76 -8.09 54.43
CA GLN A 1065 -27.43 -6.66 54.70
C GLN A 1065 -26.80 -6.33 56.07
N THR A 1066 -25.60 -5.73 56.08
CA THR A 1066 -25.42 -4.26 56.24
C THR A 1066 -23.97 -3.83 56.01
N TYR A 1067 -23.71 -2.97 55.01
CA TYR A 1067 -22.54 -2.10 54.98
C TYR A 1067 -22.92 -0.68 55.42
N ALA A 1068 -22.01 0.02 56.10
CA ALA A 1068 -22.22 1.34 56.67
C ALA A 1068 -21.48 2.42 55.86
N GLN A 1069 -22.18 3.50 55.50
CA GLN A 1069 -21.56 4.64 54.82
C GLN A 1069 -20.57 5.37 55.75
N ALA A 1070 -19.30 5.44 55.36
CA ALA A 1070 -18.25 6.21 56.02
C ALA A 1070 -17.66 7.29 55.10
N ALA A 1071 -17.10 8.34 55.71
CA ALA A 1071 -16.79 9.63 55.11
C ALA A 1071 -15.95 9.64 53.81
N VAL A 1072 -16.44 10.34 52.79
CA VAL A 1072 -15.66 10.77 51.61
C VAL A 1072 -14.55 11.75 52.03
N ALA A 1073 -13.30 11.46 51.63
CA ALA A 1073 -12.17 12.39 51.69
C ALA A 1073 -12.20 13.39 50.51
N PRO A 1074 -11.72 14.63 50.67
CA PRO A 1074 -11.76 15.63 49.60
C PRO A 1074 -10.71 15.35 48.51
N PRO A 1075 -11.04 15.51 47.22
CA PRO A 1075 -10.11 15.24 46.13
C PRO A 1075 -8.93 16.23 46.11
N THR A 1076 -7.73 15.70 45.89
CA THR A 1076 -6.56 16.46 45.48
C THR A 1076 -6.74 16.95 44.04
N PRO A 1077 -6.48 18.22 43.72
CA PRO A 1077 -6.65 18.74 42.37
C PRO A 1077 -5.50 18.31 41.46
N GLN A 1078 -5.83 17.70 40.32
CA GLN A 1078 -4.94 17.54 39.17
C GLN A 1078 -4.33 18.91 38.74
N PRO A 1079 -3.07 18.96 38.27
CA PRO A 1079 -2.45 20.19 37.76
C PRO A 1079 -3.21 20.77 36.56
N ASP A 1080 -3.17 22.10 36.40
CA ASP A 1080 -3.65 22.79 35.20
C ASP A 1080 -2.47 22.90 34.20
N PRO A 1081 -2.46 22.17 33.07
CA PRO A 1081 -1.31 22.14 32.15
C PRO A 1081 -1.00 23.51 31.54
N ALA A 1082 -2.00 24.37 31.36
CA ALA A 1082 -1.80 25.72 30.88
C ALA A 1082 -1.05 26.59 31.91
N ARG A 1083 -1.26 26.32 33.21
CA ARG A 1083 -0.54 26.95 34.32
C ARG A 1083 0.95 26.58 34.29
N GLU A 1084 1.27 25.32 34.01
CA GLU A 1084 2.65 24.83 33.96
C GLU A 1084 3.39 25.33 32.71
N TYR A 1085 2.77 25.26 31.53
CA TYR A 1085 3.32 25.83 30.30
C TYR A 1085 3.61 27.34 30.45
N TYR A 1086 2.71 28.09 31.09
CA TYR A 1086 2.95 29.49 31.46
C TYR A 1086 4.15 29.65 32.40
N ASN A 1087 4.25 28.86 33.47
CA ASN A 1087 5.35 28.91 34.43
C ASN A 1087 6.71 28.55 33.78
N GLY A 1088 6.73 27.61 32.84
CA GLY A 1088 7.92 27.27 32.05
C GLY A 1088 8.43 28.45 31.22
N LEU A 1089 7.53 29.18 30.54
CA LEU A 1089 7.89 30.41 29.82
C LEU A 1089 8.40 31.52 30.76
N ILE A 1090 7.84 31.66 31.96
CA ILE A 1090 8.37 32.57 32.99
C ILE A 1090 9.79 32.16 33.43
N ALA A 1091 10.04 30.86 33.64
CA ALA A 1091 11.35 30.33 34.03
C ALA A 1091 12.41 30.53 32.93
N GLN A 1092 12.02 30.41 31.65
CA GLN A 1092 12.85 30.75 30.49
C GLN A 1092 13.06 32.27 30.30
N GLY A 1093 12.47 33.10 31.15
CA GLY A 1093 12.70 34.56 31.18
C GLY A 1093 11.79 35.39 30.30
N TYR A 1094 10.69 34.83 29.75
CA TYR A 1094 9.70 35.62 29.03
C TYR A 1094 8.93 36.55 29.99
N PRO A 1095 8.63 37.81 29.59
CA PRO A 1095 7.79 38.69 30.40
C PRO A 1095 6.39 38.10 30.60
N PRO A 1096 5.74 38.29 31.78
CA PRO A 1096 4.41 37.72 32.07
C PRO A 1096 3.34 37.99 31.01
N GLU A 1097 3.27 39.21 30.45
CA GLU A 1097 2.32 39.55 29.39
C GLU A 1097 2.60 38.79 28.08
N SER A 1098 3.85 38.44 27.81
CA SER A 1098 4.27 37.62 26.66
C SER A 1098 4.01 36.14 26.91
N ALA A 1099 4.41 35.61 28.07
CA ALA A 1099 4.14 34.23 28.47
C ALA A 1099 2.63 33.93 28.44
N ALA A 1100 1.80 34.80 29.02
CA ALA A 1100 0.34 34.65 29.00
C ALA A 1100 -0.23 34.65 27.57
N SER A 1101 0.35 35.46 26.67
CA SER A 1101 -0.08 35.51 25.28
C SER A 1101 0.29 34.25 24.50
N TYR A 1102 1.46 33.66 24.75
CA TYR A 1102 1.86 32.38 24.16
C TYR A 1102 1.04 31.21 24.72
N THR A 1103 0.87 31.11 26.05
CA THR A 1103 -0.01 30.09 26.65
C THR A 1103 -1.43 30.19 26.07
N ALA A 1104 -1.99 31.39 25.90
CA ALA A 1104 -3.32 31.58 25.34
C ALA A 1104 -3.44 31.28 23.83
N GLN A 1105 -2.34 31.02 23.10
CA GLN A 1105 -2.40 30.51 21.72
C GLN A 1105 -2.65 28.99 21.69
N TYR A 1106 -2.08 28.24 22.63
CA TYR A 1106 -2.22 26.78 22.72
C TYR A 1106 -3.39 26.37 23.64
N PHE A 1107 -3.71 27.19 24.65
CA PHE A 1107 -4.77 26.96 25.63
C PHE A 1107 -5.82 28.09 25.54
N PRO A 1108 -6.77 28.05 24.57
CA PRO A 1108 -7.72 29.13 24.29
C PRO A 1108 -8.80 29.27 25.39
N GLY A 1109 -8.40 29.90 26.50
CA GLY A 1109 -9.18 30.07 27.72
C GLY A 1109 -8.32 30.49 28.92
N PHE A 1110 -7.00 30.26 28.84
CA PHE A 1110 -6.04 30.60 29.90
C PHE A 1110 -6.07 32.09 30.29
N GLN A 1111 -6.00 32.36 31.59
CA GLN A 1111 -5.77 33.70 32.15
C GLN A 1111 -4.71 33.61 33.26
N ALA A 1112 -3.64 34.39 33.11
CA ALA A 1112 -2.48 34.41 34.01
C ALA A 1112 -2.79 35.02 35.39
#